data_AF-A0A366H2Q9-F1
#
_entry.id   AF-A0A366H2Q9-F1
#
_cell.length_a   1.000
_cell.length_b   1.000
_cell.length_c   1.000
_cell.angle_alpha   90.00
_cell.angle_beta   90.00
_cell.angle_gamma   90.00
#
_symmetry.space_group_name_H-M   'P 1'
#
loop_
_entity.id
_entity.type
_entity.pdbx_description
1 polymer ?
#
loop_
_entity_poly.entity_id
_entity_poly.type
_entity_poly.pdbx_seq_one_letter_code
_entity_poly.pdbx_strand_id
1 'polypeptide(L)'
;MTRLTRTLLAASFLVAGVPAALRAETPNWIWAAADAKPNQKVFFRKTFEVNPRDTVRLYAASDDSMTVYVNGKEALKGTGWDKIQVKDLSPFTSNGRNVISVEAGNGGNDKAGLLVKVVLETPKGVREVVSDGSWKQSDKAEDGWKNADFKDKEWKPAFVVAKLGEGPWKKVTNDTLAQAANLKAPEATAVKDIKIKEGFKVELLYSVPMAEQGSWVATCFDDKGRLIVSDQYGKLYRVTLPALGGKATDTKVEAIPAEIGEAQGLVYAFGSLYAITNSDKYPRGLWRIQDTNGDDQFDKVEQLRAFPNKGGEHGPHAVVVGPDGKSLYCIVGNQTPITELNSSCVPQHWDEDRLLAPLIGRGFMREVMAPGGWVAKTDPEGKNWELICTGFRNEYDAAFNKDGDLFTFDADMEWDFSVPWYRPTRVCHVLSGGEYGWRSLSKKWPVRWEDNLPPTVDIGPGSPTGVGFGYGAKFPQKYQDAFYICDWSYGKMYAVHLKKSGAGYAADFEEFMAAQPLPLTDVLISPKDGAMYVTIGGRRVQSGLYRVTYAGDTAATAKAPAMTKTGGGKLSLKELQAATVETKAVGFDGAAGGADSTEALHKLRRELEAYHKTDAKAVDFAWPHLGHEDRFIRFAARIALEHQPVESWKDRALNETNPRASLTALMALVRSAKGDKALLPLVLASLDKIDFATLKGIDRETYVRDYYLAFARLGEPEAALKEKTAAKLSKLFPTSDPWLNVDLTEVLTYLGDAAFLPKAVALVDTAPTQEEQIAHAMSLRFAKNGWTPELRERFFKWVCLRAPTYKGGASFSLFMQDIRKDAEAGLTDAEKVALKPVLEAKPDVQTPQFTFTPRNFVKNYTMADLDHLLGVGLEGGRNFDNGRNLFGQATCFACHRFGQEGGAIGPDLTSVAGKYSVRDLLVHIVEPSKEISDQYGQLEVTLNDGSKVFGRIMNLAGDRITLNINMMDPNATQAVDRKLVKSMEQSKVSMMPPGLLNTLSESDILDLMAYLLSKGNKEDPMFK
;
A
#
# COMPACT_ATOMS: atom_id res chain seq x y z
N MET A 1 49.92 -35.85 -65.33
CA MET A 1 51.26 -36.48 -65.49
C MET A 1 52.17 -35.83 -64.45
N THR A 2 52.98 -36.47 -63.61
CA THR A 2 53.37 -37.89 -63.30
C THR A 2 54.23 -37.83 -62.01
N ARG A 3 54.56 -38.84 -61.17
CA ARG A 3 54.36 -40.31 -60.99
C ARG A 3 54.85 -40.61 -59.53
N LEU A 4 54.51 -41.66 -58.77
CA LEU A 4 53.29 -42.50 -58.61
C LEU A 4 53.50 -43.40 -57.35
N THR A 5 52.51 -44.26 -57.03
CA THR A 5 52.56 -45.45 -56.13
C THR A 5 52.81 -45.26 -54.62
N ARG A 6 51.82 -45.71 -53.83
CA ARG A 6 51.94 -46.32 -52.49
C ARG A 6 50.98 -47.52 -52.45
N THR A 7 51.30 -48.57 -51.70
CA THR A 7 50.51 -49.81 -51.60
C THR A 7 50.38 -50.24 -50.14
N LEU A 8 49.29 -50.93 -49.80
CA LEU A 8 48.93 -51.35 -48.44
C LEU A 8 49.77 -52.55 -47.97
N LEU A 9 49.86 -52.71 -46.65
CA LEU A 9 49.49 -53.99 -46.01
C LEU A 9 48.89 -53.71 -44.62
N ALA A 10 48.21 -54.70 -44.03
CA ALA A 10 47.37 -54.54 -42.83
C ALA A 10 47.89 -55.31 -41.62
N ALA A 11 47.44 -54.91 -40.42
CA ALA A 11 47.51 -55.68 -39.20
C ALA A 11 46.20 -55.50 -38.41
N SER A 12 45.62 -56.59 -37.91
CA SER A 12 44.31 -56.59 -37.25
C SER A 12 44.43 -57.10 -35.81
N PHE A 13 43.94 -56.32 -34.85
CA PHE A 13 43.62 -56.76 -33.49
C PHE A 13 42.28 -56.14 -33.05
N LEU A 14 41.60 -56.81 -32.12
CA LEU A 14 40.18 -56.53 -31.82
C LEU A 14 39.97 -55.18 -31.13
N VAL A 15 38.91 -54.48 -31.53
CA VAL A 15 38.32 -53.37 -30.78
C VAL A 15 37.04 -53.85 -30.11
N ALA A 16 36.97 -53.76 -28.78
CA ALA A 16 35.73 -54.00 -28.04
C ALA A 16 34.76 -52.82 -28.22
N GLY A 17 33.45 -53.12 -28.34
CA GLY A 17 32.45 -52.11 -28.68
C GLY A 17 32.27 -51.01 -27.62
N VAL A 18 32.25 -49.76 -28.06
CA VAL A 18 31.88 -48.60 -27.23
C VAL A 18 30.35 -48.60 -27.03
N PRO A 19 29.83 -48.46 -25.79
CA PRO A 19 28.39 -48.37 -25.55
C PRO A 19 27.81 -47.07 -26.11
N ALA A 20 26.61 -47.15 -26.69
CA ALA A 20 25.95 -46.00 -27.30
C ALA A 20 25.56 -44.92 -26.26
N ALA A 21 25.71 -43.66 -26.63
CA ALA A 21 25.18 -42.55 -25.85
C ALA A 21 23.65 -42.56 -25.86
N LEU A 22 23.03 -42.45 -24.68
CA LEU A 22 21.58 -42.33 -24.54
C LEU A 22 21.09 -41.02 -25.17
N ARG A 23 20.05 -41.12 -25.99
CA ARG A 23 19.44 -40.01 -26.72
C ARG A 23 18.24 -39.50 -25.93
N ALA A 24 18.11 -38.19 -25.76
CA ALA A 24 16.97 -37.60 -25.06
C ALA A 24 15.65 -37.95 -25.77
N GLU A 25 14.63 -38.32 -25.00
CA GLU A 25 13.34 -38.78 -25.51
C GLU A 25 12.34 -37.62 -25.57
N THR A 26 11.60 -37.54 -26.68
CA THR A 26 10.58 -36.51 -26.92
C THR A 26 9.20 -37.10 -26.65
N PRO A 27 8.41 -36.55 -25.72
CA PRO A 27 7.06 -37.02 -25.44
C PRO A 27 6.10 -36.70 -26.58
N ASN A 28 5.07 -37.52 -26.69
CA ASN A 28 3.99 -37.36 -27.66
C ASN A 28 2.67 -37.24 -26.91
N TRP A 29 1.71 -36.51 -27.47
CA TRP A 29 0.36 -36.47 -26.95
C TRP A 29 -0.32 -37.81 -27.21
N ILE A 30 -0.82 -38.44 -26.16
CA ILE A 30 -1.49 -39.75 -26.21
C ILE A 30 -2.95 -39.66 -25.78
N TRP A 31 -3.80 -40.48 -26.39
CA TRP A 31 -5.20 -40.68 -25.99
C TRP A 31 -5.65 -42.14 -26.18
N ALA A 32 -6.94 -42.42 -26.01
CA ALA A 32 -7.52 -43.73 -26.28
C ALA A 32 -7.69 -44.05 -27.79
N ALA A 33 -7.80 -43.02 -28.64
CA ALA A 33 -8.00 -43.10 -30.09
C ALA A 33 -7.62 -41.75 -30.75
N ALA A 34 -7.62 -41.70 -32.09
CA ALA A 34 -7.34 -40.49 -32.87
C ALA A 34 -8.33 -39.33 -32.64
N ASP A 35 -9.55 -39.67 -32.23
CA ASP A 35 -10.64 -38.76 -31.87
C ASP A 35 -11.13 -39.11 -30.46
N ALA A 36 -11.34 -38.08 -29.63
CA ALA A 36 -11.91 -38.24 -28.31
C ALA A 36 -13.44 -38.17 -28.36
N LYS A 37 -14.11 -38.67 -27.32
CA LYS A 37 -15.54 -38.49 -27.12
C LYS A 37 -15.79 -37.33 -26.14
N PRO A 38 -16.94 -36.63 -26.22
CA PRO A 38 -17.33 -35.66 -25.21
C PRO A 38 -17.46 -36.31 -23.82
N ASN A 39 -17.05 -35.59 -22.77
CA ASN A 39 -17.07 -36.07 -21.38
C ASN A 39 -16.30 -37.39 -21.15
N GLN A 40 -15.31 -37.70 -22.00
CA GLN A 40 -14.55 -38.95 -21.92
C GLN A 40 -13.50 -38.91 -20.82
N LYS A 41 -13.51 -39.93 -19.95
CA LYS A 41 -12.35 -40.29 -19.12
C LYS A 41 -11.54 -41.40 -19.78
N VAL A 42 -10.22 -41.34 -19.62
CA VAL A 42 -9.27 -42.39 -20.02
C VAL A 42 -8.25 -42.57 -18.90
N PHE A 43 -7.97 -43.82 -18.57
CA PHE A 43 -7.05 -44.20 -17.51
C PHE A 43 -5.79 -44.75 -18.15
N PHE A 44 -4.62 -44.20 -17.83
CA PHE A 44 -3.32 -44.56 -18.42
C PHE A 44 -2.38 -45.16 -17.38
N ARG A 45 -1.50 -46.07 -17.79
CA ARG A 45 -0.43 -46.65 -16.94
C ARG A 45 0.89 -46.82 -17.69
N LYS A 46 1.99 -46.67 -16.95
CA LYS A 46 3.36 -47.02 -17.38
C LYS A 46 4.19 -47.46 -16.18
N THR A 47 5.09 -48.41 -16.38
CA THR A 47 6.03 -48.86 -15.34
C THR A 47 7.44 -48.37 -15.62
N PHE A 48 8.21 -48.11 -14.57
CA PHE A 48 9.58 -47.59 -14.64
C PHE A 48 10.42 -48.04 -13.43
N GLU A 49 11.74 -48.12 -13.61
CA GLU A 49 12.68 -48.59 -12.57
C GLU A 49 13.46 -47.41 -11.98
N VAL A 50 13.47 -47.26 -10.65
CA VAL A 50 14.16 -46.20 -9.89
C VAL A 50 15.31 -46.82 -9.09
N ASN A 51 16.55 -46.35 -9.28
CA ASN A 51 17.69 -46.84 -8.48
C ASN A 51 17.83 -46.06 -7.16
N PRO A 52 18.52 -46.63 -6.15
CA PRO A 52 18.95 -45.86 -4.99
C PRO A 52 19.79 -44.63 -5.40
N ARG A 53 19.35 -43.45 -4.96
CA ARG A 53 19.88 -42.11 -5.30
C ARG A 53 19.48 -41.53 -6.66
N ASP A 54 18.56 -42.14 -7.41
CA ASP A 54 17.91 -41.44 -8.52
C ASP A 54 16.91 -40.42 -7.97
N THR A 55 16.88 -39.19 -8.50
CA THR A 55 15.81 -38.21 -8.22
C THR A 55 14.86 -38.12 -9.40
N VAL A 56 13.55 -38.14 -9.14
CA VAL A 56 12.51 -38.40 -10.14
C VAL A 56 11.59 -37.19 -10.31
N ARG A 57 11.66 -36.48 -11.44
CA ARG A 57 10.83 -35.28 -11.72
C ARG A 57 9.82 -35.55 -12.82
N LEU A 58 8.55 -35.21 -12.57
CA LEU A 58 7.45 -35.26 -13.53
C LEU A 58 7.27 -33.91 -14.23
N TYR A 59 7.00 -33.99 -15.53
CA TYR A 59 6.38 -32.96 -16.35
C TYR A 59 5.10 -33.56 -16.93
N ALA A 60 3.96 -32.89 -16.78
CA ALA A 60 2.69 -33.38 -17.30
C ALA A 60 1.78 -32.24 -17.77
N ALA A 61 0.99 -32.51 -18.82
CA ALA A 61 -0.06 -31.62 -19.31
C ALA A 61 -1.20 -32.47 -19.91
N SER A 62 -2.43 -31.97 -19.84
CA SER A 62 -3.61 -32.66 -20.36
C SER A 62 -4.59 -31.64 -20.89
N ASP A 63 -5.30 -31.96 -21.98
CA ASP A 63 -6.16 -31.01 -22.70
C ASP A 63 -7.10 -30.21 -21.77
N ASP A 64 -8.01 -30.91 -21.08
CA ASP A 64 -8.85 -30.33 -20.02
C ASP A 64 -8.36 -30.67 -18.60
N SER A 65 -8.19 -31.95 -18.26
CA SER A 65 -7.95 -32.37 -16.87
C SER A 65 -7.14 -33.66 -16.71
N MET A 66 -6.34 -33.73 -15.63
CA MET A 66 -5.61 -34.93 -15.22
C MET A 66 -5.46 -35.04 -13.69
N THR A 67 -5.40 -36.28 -13.20
CA THR A 67 -4.92 -36.63 -11.85
C THR A 67 -3.91 -37.76 -11.97
N VAL A 68 -2.69 -37.54 -11.47
CA VAL A 68 -1.53 -38.43 -11.58
C VAL A 68 -1.27 -39.11 -10.24
N TYR A 69 -1.13 -40.42 -10.29
CA TYR A 69 -0.83 -41.29 -9.17
C TYR A 69 0.50 -42.02 -9.40
N VAL A 70 1.26 -42.24 -8.34
CA VAL A 70 2.47 -43.08 -8.34
C VAL A 70 2.33 -44.10 -7.24
N ASN A 71 2.44 -45.39 -7.58
CA ASN A 71 2.27 -46.52 -6.65
C ASN A 71 1.00 -46.42 -5.77
N GLY A 72 -0.14 -46.02 -6.36
CA GLY A 72 -1.42 -45.82 -5.67
C GLY A 72 -1.63 -44.46 -5.01
N LYS A 73 -0.56 -43.71 -4.68
CA LYS A 73 -0.64 -42.39 -4.04
C LYS A 73 -0.89 -41.28 -5.06
N GLU A 74 -1.78 -40.33 -4.77
CA GLU A 74 -1.96 -39.13 -5.61
C GLU A 74 -0.76 -38.19 -5.47
N ALA A 75 -0.16 -37.80 -6.60
CA ALA A 75 1.07 -37.00 -6.65
C ALA A 75 0.86 -35.61 -7.24
N LEU A 76 -0.09 -35.46 -8.17
CA LEU A 76 -0.39 -34.21 -8.88
C LEU A 76 -1.83 -34.23 -9.42
N LYS A 77 -2.50 -33.09 -9.39
CA LYS A 77 -3.76 -32.83 -10.08
C LYS A 77 -3.63 -31.53 -10.88
N GLY A 78 -4.14 -31.50 -12.11
CA GLY A 78 -3.94 -30.35 -13.00
C GLY A 78 -5.01 -30.24 -14.08
N THR A 79 -5.11 -29.06 -14.69
CA THR A 79 -6.05 -28.73 -15.76
C THR A 79 -5.41 -27.80 -16.80
N GLY A 80 -5.84 -27.93 -18.05
CA GLY A 80 -5.35 -27.17 -19.19
C GLY A 80 -4.00 -27.66 -19.75
N TRP A 81 -3.93 -27.81 -21.07
CA TRP A 81 -2.69 -28.17 -21.78
C TRP A 81 -1.65 -27.05 -21.83
N ASP A 82 -2.06 -25.79 -21.63
CA ASP A 82 -1.21 -24.61 -21.76
C ASP A 82 -0.22 -24.43 -20.59
N LYS A 83 -0.35 -25.25 -19.54
CA LYS A 83 0.42 -25.17 -18.30
C LYS A 83 1.05 -26.52 -17.97
N ILE A 84 2.30 -26.70 -18.41
CA ILE A 84 3.14 -27.85 -18.01
C ILE A 84 3.26 -27.85 -16.48
N GLN A 85 2.66 -28.85 -15.85
CA GLN A 85 2.77 -29.09 -14.43
C GLN A 85 4.09 -29.80 -14.13
N VAL A 86 4.82 -29.34 -13.10
CA VAL A 86 6.10 -29.92 -12.68
C VAL A 86 5.99 -30.40 -11.24
N LYS A 87 6.45 -31.62 -10.96
CA LYS A 87 6.36 -32.23 -9.62
C LYS A 87 7.56 -33.13 -9.33
N ASP A 88 8.15 -33.02 -8.14
CA ASP A 88 9.05 -34.06 -7.63
C ASP A 88 8.23 -35.29 -7.22
N LEU A 89 8.54 -36.44 -7.83
CA LEU A 89 7.94 -37.74 -7.56
C LEU A 89 8.78 -38.58 -6.58
N SER A 90 9.98 -38.15 -6.23
CA SER A 90 10.88 -38.90 -5.34
C SER A 90 10.21 -39.35 -4.01
N PRO A 91 9.34 -38.55 -3.35
CA PRO A 91 8.58 -38.98 -2.16
C PRO A 91 7.48 -40.05 -2.39
N PHE A 92 7.13 -40.31 -3.65
CA PHE A 92 6.07 -41.25 -4.06
C PHE A 92 6.65 -42.55 -4.64
N THR A 93 7.90 -42.53 -5.07
CA THR A 93 8.63 -43.69 -5.62
C THR A 93 9.30 -44.55 -4.54
N SER A 94 9.51 -45.83 -4.86
CA SER A 94 10.35 -46.76 -4.10
C SER A 94 11.51 -47.28 -4.95
N ASN A 95 12.58 -47.81 -4.34
CA ASN A 95 13.66 -48.44 -5.11
C ASN A 95 13.12 -49.66 -5.91
N GLY A 96 13.56 -49.80 -7.16
CA GLY A 96 13.10 -50.84 -8.10
C GLY A 96 11.86 -50.42 -8.90
N ARG A 97 10.93 -51.37 -9.10
CA ARG A 97 9.78 -51.22 -9.99
C ARG A 97 8.71 -50.29 -9.41
N ASN A 98 8.39 -49.24 -10.17
CA ASN A 98 7.34 -48.27 -9.88
C ASN A 98 6.28 -48.30 -10.98
N VAL A 99 5.08 -47.81 -10.67
CA VAL A 99 4.04 -47.47 -11.66
C VAL A 99 3.68 -45.99 -11.56
N ILE A 100 3.56 -45.33 -12.71
CA ILE A 100 2.85 -44.05 -12.86
C ILE A 100 1.50 -44.34 -13.55
N SER A 101 0.45 -43.75 -13.02
CA SER A 101 -0.94 -43.99 -13.43
C SER A 101 -1.66 -42.65 -13.53
N VAL A 102 -2.42 -42.40 -14.60
CA VAL A 102 -3.06 -41.09 -14.84
C VAL A 102 -4.52 -41.28 -15.20
N GLU A 103 -5.41 -40.62 -14.47
CA GLU A 103 -6.80 -40.40 -14.90
C GLU A 103 -6.82 -39.08 -15.65
N ALA A 104 -7.13 -39.09 -16.94
CA ALA A 104 -7.31 -37.88 -17.75
C ALA A 104 -8.75 -37.77 -18.24
N GLY A 105 -9.27 -36.55 -18.28
CA GLY A 105 -10.66 -36.26 -18.68
C GLY A 105 -10.74 -35.16 -19.72
N ASN A 106 -11.58 -35.40 -20.73
CA ASN A 106 -12.02 -34.46 -21.76
C ASN A 106 -13.44 -33.97 -21.43
N GLY A 107 -13.62 -32.69 -21.12
CA GLY A 107 -14.92 -32.03 -20.99
C GLY A 107 -15.41 -31.37 -22.28
N GLY A 108 -14.50 -31.08 -23.21
CA GLY A 108 -14.78 -30.55 -24.55
C GLY A 108 -15.53 -31.52 -25.48
N ASN A 109 -15.73 -31.09 -26.73
CA ASN A 109 -16.39 -31.87 -27.79
C ASN A 109 -15.39 -32.39 -28.84
N ASP A 110 -14.09 -32.22 -28.61
CA ASP A 110 -13.06 -32.16 -29.63
C ASP A 110 -11.78 -32.93 -29.25
N LYS A 111 -10.59 -32.43 -29.61
CA LYS A 111 -9.35 -33.23 -29.68
C LYS A 111 -8.59 -33.30 -28.36
N ALA A 112 -8.94 -34.25 -27.49
CA ALA A 112 -8.21 -34.49 -26.24
C ALA A 112 -6.85 -35.21 -26.39
N GLY A 113 -5.97 -34.98 -25.40
CA GLY A 113 -4.66 -35.61 -25.30
C GLY A 113 -4.03 -35.44 -23.91
N LEU A 114 -3.11 -36.36 -23.59
CA LEU A 114 -2.26 -36.37 -22.40
C LEU A 114 -0.79 -36.35 -22.81
N LEU A 115 0.02 -35.50 -22.18
CA LEU A 115 1.47 -35.44 -22.31
C LEU A 115 2.11 -35.75 -20.94
N VAL A 116 3.06 -36.68 -20.90
CA VAL A 116 3.84 -37.02 -19.70
C VAL A 116 5.31 -37.17 -20.07
N LYS A 117 6.19 -36.64 -19.23
CA LYS A 117 7.62 -36.94 -19.24
C LYS A 117 8.10 -37.08 -17.80
N VAL A 118 8.62 -38.24 -17.43
CA VAL A 118 9.33 -38.46 -16.17
C VAL A 118 10.83 -38.44 -16.47
N VAL A 119 11.58 -37.65 -15.72
CA VAL A 119 13.03 -37.51 -15.82
C VAL A 119 13.64 -38.07 -14.54
N LEU A 120 14.54 -39.04 -14.69
CA LEU A 120 15.30 -39.65 -13.61
C LEU A 120 16.76 -39.18 -13.75
N GLU A 121 17.15 -38.26 -12.89
CA GLU A 121 18.54 -37.83 -12.78
C GLU A 121 19.30 -38.88 -11.95
N THR A 122 20.31 -39.52 -12.55
CA THR A 122 21.06 -40.64 -11.95
C THR A 122 22.56 -40.31 -11.85
N PRO A 123 23.33 -41.01 -10.99
CA PRO A 123 24.79 -40.87 -10.93
C PRO A 123 25.56 -41.21 -12.22
N LYS A 124 24.89 -41.70 -13.27
CA LYS A 124 25.47 -42.03 -14.59
C LYS A 124 24.89 -41.19 -15.74
N GLY A 125 24.13 -40.14 -15.43
CA GLY A 125 23.40 -39.31 -16.41
C GLY A 125 21.89 -39.44 -16.27
N VAL A 126 21.15 -38.92 -17.25
CA VAL A 126 19.68 -38.87 -17.22
C VAL A 126 19.07 -40.11 -17.89
N ARG A 127 18.00 -40.65 -17.29
CA ARG A 127 17.06 -41.57 -17.94
C ARG A 127 15.69 -40.90 -18.02
N GLU A 128 14.91 -41.20 -19.06
CA GLU A 128 13.61 -40.58 -19.28
C GLU A 128 12.54 -41.65 -19.50
N VAL A 129 11.29 -41.30 -19.22
CA VAL A 129 10.11 -42.12 -19.52
C VAL A 129 9.02 -41.18 -20.05
N VAL A 130 8.77 -41.22 -21.35
CA VAL A 130 7.89 -40.27 -22.04
C VAL A 130 6.54 -40.89 -22.43
N SER A 131 5.52 -40.06 -22.65
CA SER A 131 4.23 -40.47 -23.23
C SER A 131 4.39 -40.85 -24.70
N ASP A 132 4.00 -42.07 -25.03
CA ASP A 132 4.13 -42.68 -26.35
C ASP A 132 3.12 -43.83 -26.52
N GLY A 133 3.14 -44.49 -27.68
CA GLY A 133 2.28 -45.65 -27.95
C GLY A 133 2.60 -46.91 -27.12
N SER A 134 3.62 -46.89 -26.26
CA SER A 134 3.97 -47.99 -25.35
C SER A 134 3.46 -47.79 -23.92
N TRP A 135 2.63 -46.75 -23.68
CA TRP A 135 1.75 -46.64 -22.52
C TRP A 135 0.53 -47.56 -22.66
N LYS A 136 -0.03 -47.99 -21.53
CA LYS A 136 -1.29 -48.73 -21.46
C LYS A 136 -2.46 -47.78 -21.19
N GLN A 137 -3.63 -48.07 -21.74
CA GLN A 137 -4.88 -47.34 -21.47
C GLN A 137 -6.13 -48.23 -21.39
N SER A 138 -7.12 -47.72 -20.64
CA SER A 138 -8.46 -48.27 -20.46
C SER A 138 -9.50 -47.15 -20.44
N ASP A 139 -10.74 -47.48 -20.83
CA ASP A 139 -11.92 -46.62 -20.66
C ASP A 139 -12.63 -46.84 -19.30
N LYS A 140 -12.08 -47.71 -18.43
CA LYS A 140 -12.64 -48.07 -17.12
C LYS A 140 -11.59 -48.01 -16.01
N ALA A 141 -11.98 -47.45 -14.86
CA ALA A 141 -11.26 -47.56 -13.60
C ALA A 141 -11.59 -48.91 -12.94
N GLU A 142 -10.74 -49.90 -13.15
CA GLU A 142 -10.82 -51.20 -12.45
C GLU A 142 -10.29 -51.09 -11.01
N ASP A 143 -10.81 -51.90 -10.08
CA ASP A 143 -10.36 -51.81 -8.68
C ASP A 143 -8.86 -52.05 -8.55
N GLY A 144 -8.19 -51.17 -7.80
CA GLY A 144 -6.74 -51.18 -7.64
C GLY A 144 -5.91 -50.68 -8.83
N TRP A 145 -6.51 -50.17 -9.93
CA TRP A 145 -5.77 -49.80 -11.16
C TRP A 145 -4.56 -48.86 -10.96
N LYS A 146 -4.58 -48.03 -9.91
CA LYS A 146 -3.50 -47.08 -9.55
C LYS A 146 -2.27 -47.75 -8.89
N ASN A 147 -2.41 -48.97 -8.40
CA ASN A 147 -1.42 -49.66 -7.56
C ASN A 147 -0.37 -50.40 -8.41
N ALA A 148 0.81 -50.71 -7.85
CA ALA A 148 1.94 -51.30 -8.59
C ALA A 148 1.79 -52.81 -8.91
N ASP A 149 0.90 -53.50 -8.20
CA ASP A 149 0.58 -54.92 -8.32
C ASP A 149 -0.52 -55.22 -9.36
N PHE A 150 -1.38 -54.23 -9.68
CA PHE A 150 -2.43 -54.37 -10.69
C PHE A 150 -1.86 -54.70 -12.09
N LYS A 151 -2.52 -55.65 -12.78
CA LYS A 151 -2.05 -56.30 -14.01
C LYS A 151 -2.79 -55.78 -15.25
N ASP A 152 -2.26 -54.73 -15.86
CA ASP A 152 -2.75 -54.10 -17.11
C ASP A 152 -2.44 -54.89 -18.40
N LYS A 153 -2.38 -56.23 -18.32
CA LYS A 153 -2.09 -57.08 -19.48
C LYS A 153 -3.15 -56.90 -20.58
N GLU A 154 -4.42 -56.87 -20.17
CA GLU A 154 -5.58 -56.74 -21.07
C GLU A 154 -5.89 -55.28 -21.46
N TRP A 155 -5.18 -54.29 -20.89
CA TRP A 155 -5.29 -52.89 -21.30
C TRP A 155 -4.69 -52.68 -22.69
N LYS A 156 -5.27 -51.76 -23.46
CA LYS A 156 -4.85 -51.48 -24.84
C LYS A 156 -3.60 -50.58 -24.84
N PRO A 157 -2.78 -50.59 -25.90
CA PRO A 157 -1.80 -49.53 -26.12
C PRO A 157 -2.47 -48.16 -26.24
N ALA A 158 -1.75 -47.11 -25.85
CA ALA A 158 -2.19 -45.73 -26.07
C ALA A 158 -2.04 -45.32 -27.54
N PHE A 159 -2.95 -44.47 -28.03
CA PHE A 159 -2.89 -43.93 -29.38
C PHE A 159 -2.16 -42.59 -29.37
N VAL A 160 -1.14 -42.41 -30.20
CA VAL A 160 -0.45 -41.10 -30.34
C VAL A 160 -1.29 -40.17 -31.21
N VAL A 161 -1.87 -39.14 -30.59
CA VAL A 161 -2.75 -38.16 -31.26
C VAL A 161 -2.00 -36.99 -31.90
N ALA A 162 -0.83 -36.62 -31.36
CA ALA A 162 0.09 -35.65 -31.96
C ALA A 162 1.51 -35.81 -31.40
N LYS A 163 2.54 -35.31 -32.11
CA LYS A 163 3.87 -35.11 -31.50
C LYS A 163 3.90 -33.83 -30.67
N LEU A 164 4.96 -33.65 -29.87
CA LEU A 164 5.26 -32.36 -29.24
C LEU A 164 5.32 -31.23 -30.29
N GLY A 165 4.75 -30.06 -30.00
CA GLY A 165 4.63 -28.93 -30.93
C GLY A 165 3.61 -29.11 -32.08
N GLU A 166 2.95 -30.26 -32.21
CA GLU A 166 1.91 -30.53 -33.22
C GLU A 166 0.49 -30.51 -32.61
N GLY A 167 -0.54 -30.77 -33.43
CA GLY A 167 -1.95 -30.80 -33.00
C GLY A 167 -2.52 -29.42 -32.62
N PRO A 168 -3.50 -29.34 -31.70
CA PRO A 168 -3.92 -28.10 -31.05
C PRO A 168 -2.80 -27.47 -30.19
N TRP A 169 -1.96 -28.32 -29.61
CA TRP A 169 -1.05 -28.01 -28.49
C TRP A 169 0.27 -27.35 -28.90
N LYS A 170 0.31 -26.63 -30.03
CA LYS A 170 1.55 -26.16 -30.69
C LYS A 170 2.46 -25.27 -29.84
N LYS A 171 1.93 -24.66 -28.77
CA LYS A 171 2.73 -23.86 -27.82
C LYS A 171 3.61 -24.74 -26.92
N VAL A 172 3.29 -26.02 -26.77
CA VAL A 172 4.02 -26.96 -25.90
C VAL A 172 5.15 -27.61 -26.71
N THR A 173 6.34 -27.03 -26.59
CA THR A 173 7.58 -27.41 -27.29
C THR A 173 8.65 -27.93 -26.32
N ASN A 174 9.76 -28.43 -26.86
CA ASN A 174 10.95 -28.78 -26.05
C ASN A 174 11.47 -27.58 -25.25
N ASP A 175 11.40 -26.36 -25.80
CA ASP A 175 11.83 -25.15 -25.09
C ASP A 175 10.93 -24.85 -23.89
N THR A 176 9.61 -25.03 -24.02
CA THR A 176 8.69 -24.88 -22.87
C THR A 176 8.88 -25.98 -21.81
N LEU A 177 9.22 -27.21 -22.22
CA LEU A 177 9.61 -28.27 -21.28
C LEU A 177 10.94 -27.96 -20.58
N ALA A 178 11.91 -27.35 -21.28
CA ALA A 178 13.19 -26.94 -20.71
C ALA A 178 13.07 -25.70 -19.79
N GLN A 179 12.19 -24.75 -20.14
CA GLN A 179 11.81 -23.64 -19.25
C GLN A 179 11.13 -24.20 -17.98
N ALA A 180 10.21 -25.15 -18.12
CA ALA A 180 9.59 -25.87 -17.00
C ALA A 180 10.62 -26.65 -16.16
N ALA A 181 11.69 -27.17 -16.77
CA ALA A 181 12.77 -27.89 -16.07
C ALA A 181 13.69 -26.98 -15.24
N ASN A 182 13.84 -25.71 -15.63
CA ASN A 182 14.62 -24.71 -14.91
C ASN A 182 13.85 -24.05 -13.75
N LEU A 183 12.56 -24.39 -13.56
CA LEU A 183 11.77 -23.91 -12.43
C LEU A 183 12.21 -24.61 -11.14
N LYS A 184 13.17 -24.01 -10.42
CA LYS A 184 13.36 -24.29 -8.99
C LYS A 184 12.02 -24.09 -8.27
N ALA A 185 11.82 -24.85 -7.18
CA ALA A 185 10.85 -24.43 -6.17
C ALA A 185 11.25 -23.03 -5.68
N PRO A 186 10.31 -22.08 -5.56
CA PRO A 186 10.67 -20.72 -5.12
C PRO A 186 11.23 -20.78 -3.70
N GLU A 187 12.42 -20.21 -3.52
CA GLU A 187 13.08 -20.03 -2.22
C GLU A 187 12.77 -18.62 -1.70
N ALA A 188 12.78 -18.43 -0.38
CA ALA A 188 12.72 -17.11 0.23
C ALA A 188 13.91 -16.24 -0.23
N THR A 189 13.68 -14.93 -0.33
CA THR A 189 14.67 -13.93 -0.79
C THR A 189 16.04 -14.13 -0.14
N ALA A 190 17.07 -14.35 -0.96
CA ALA A 190 18.38 -14.70 -0.42
C ALA A 190 19.01 -13.51 0.31
N VAL A 191 19.60 -13.76 1.49
CA VAL A 191 20.24 -12.75 2.36
C VAL A 191 21.17 -11.79 1.61
N LYS A 192 21.92 -12.31 0.63
CA LYS A 192 22.84 -11.52 -0.22
C LYS A 192 22.19 -10.41 -1.04
N ASP A 193 20.88 -10.49 -1.29
CA ASP A 193 20.10 -9.54 -2.08
C ASP A 193 19.36 -8.54 -1.17
N ILE A 194 19.38 -8.76 0.15
CA ILE A 194 18.77 -7.89 1.17
C ILE A 194 19.76 -6.79 1.56
N LYS A 195 19.37 -5.55 1.27
CA LYS A 195 20.04 -4.34 1.76
C LYS A 195 19.54 -4.08 3.19
N ILE A 196 20.44 -3.69 4.08
CA ILE A 196 20.14 -3.35 5.47
C ILE A 196 21.10 -2.26 5.95
N LYS A 197 20.70 -1.50 6.98
CA LYS A 197 21.55 -0.48 7.63
C LYS A 197 22.90 -1.06 8.09
N GLU A 198 23.91 -0.19 8.09
CA GLU A 198 25.29 -0.56 8.44
C GLU A 198 25.40 -1.12 9.87
N GLY A 199 26.28 -2.11 10.05
CA GLY A 199 26.48 -2.80 11.32
C GLY A 199 25.43 -3.88 11.64
N PHE A 200 24.31 -3.97 10.90
CA PHE A 200 23.34 -5.05 11.05
C PHE A 200 23.69 -6.26 10.18
N LYS A 201 23.15 -7.43 10.56
CA LYS A 201 23.27 -8.71 9.86
C LYS A 201 21.91 -9.38 9.76
N VAL A 202 21.64 -10.02 8.62
CA VAL A 202 20.41 -10.79 8.36
C VAL A 202 20.76 -12.27 8.21
N GLU A 203 19.95 -13.14 8.80
CA GLU A 203 20.04 -14.60 8.70
C GLU A 203 18.69 -15.12 8.18
N LEU A 204 18.67 -15.83 7.04
CA LEU A 204 17.49 -16.60 6.64
C LEU A 204 17.43 -17.87 7.49
N LEU A 205 16.45 -17.96 8.38
CA LEU A 205 16.27 -19.12 9.25
C LEU A 205 15.43 -20.22 8.59
N TYR A 206 14.44 -19.84 7.78
CA TYR A 206 13.54 -20.80 7.16
C TYR A 206 12.95 -20.25 5.85
N SER A 207 12.97 -21.07 4.79
CA SER A 207 12.22 -20.83 3.55
C SER A 207 11.00 -21.73 3.55
N VAL A 208 9.80 -21.15 3.53
CA VAL A 208 8.55 -21.88 3.78
C VAL A 208 8.21 -22.81 2.60
N PRO A 209 7.97 -24.12 2.83
CA PRO A 209 7.44 -25.01 1.80
C PRO A 209 6.00 -24.62 1.44
N MET A 210 5.83 -23.72 0.46
CA MET A 210 4.54 -23.09 0.12
C MET A 210 3.43 -24.08 -0.22
N ALA A 211 3.76 -25.29 -0.69
CA ALA A 211 2.80 -26.37 -0.97
C ALA A 211 2.26 -27.10 0.27
N GLU A 212 2.87 -26.92 1.45
CA GLU A 212 2.56 -27.62 2.70
C GLU A 212 2.24 -26.66 3.87
N GLN A 213 2.81 -25.45 3.80
CA GLN A 213 2.80 -24.44 4.86
C GLN A 213 2.34 -23.06 4.36
N GLY A 214 1.95 -22.96 3.08
CA GLY A 214 1.25 -21.81 2.51
C GLY A 214 2.04 -20.51 2.49
N SER A 215 1.38 -19.41 2.88
CA SER A 215 1.91 -18.05 2.75
C SER A 215 1.65 -17.23 4.02
N TRP A 216 2.70 -16.92 4.77
CA TRP A 216 2.58 -16.44 6.16
C TRP A 216 2.32 -14.94 6.25
N VAL A 217 1.30 -14.55 7.02
CA VAL A 217 0.84 -13.14 7.13
C VAL A 217 0.85 -12.54 8.53
N ALA A 218 0.80 -13.37 9.58
CA ALA A 218 0.73 -12.91 10.97
C ALA A 218 1.65 -13.74 11.85
N THR A 219 2.27 -13.10 12.85
CA THR A 219 3.26 -13.72 13.75
C THR A 219 3.11 -13.21 15.18
N CYS A 220 3.29 -14.08 16.18
CA CYS A 220 3.56 -13.66 17.56
C CYS A 220 4.59 -14.58 18.23
N PHE A 221 5.10 -14.19 19.40
CA PHE A 221 5.86 -15.08 20.28
C PHE A 221 4.93 -15.75 21.30
N ASP A 222 5.23 -16.98 21.71
CA ASP A 222 4.61 -17.64 22.88
C ASP A 222 5.41 -17.44 24.17
N ASP A 223 4.88 -17.94 25.29
CA ASP A 223 5.48 -17.89 26.63
C ASP A 223 6.86 -18.55 26.73
N LYS A 224 7.17 -19.49 25.83
CA LYS A 224 8.44 -20.24 25.77
C LYS A 224 9.46 -19.61 24.81
N GLY A 225 9.07 -18.53 24.12
CA GLY A 225 9.88 -17.82 23.14
C GLY A 225 10.06 -18.59 21.83
N ARG A 226 9.05 -19.37 21.43
CA ARG A 226 8.85 -19.86 20.05
C ARG A 226 7.96 -18.86 19.31
N LEU A 227 7.96 -18.88 17.98
CA LEU A 227 6.96 -18.13 17.21
C LEU A 227 5.69 -18.97 17.01
N ILE A 228 4.56 -18.29 16.83
CA ILE A 228 3.35 -18.82 16.21
C ILE A 228 3.10 -17.98 14.96
N VAL A 229 2.88 -18.62 13.82
CA VAL A 229 2.65 -18.01 12.50
C VAL A 229 1.34 -18.49 11.89
N SER A 230 0.70 -17.63 11.09
CA SER A 230 -0.54 -17.93 10.37
C SER A 230 -0.33 -17.96 8.85
N ASP A 231 -0.69 -19.06 8.20
CA ASP A 231 -0.91 -19.11 6.76
C ASP A 231 -2.24 -18.44 6.40
N GLN A 232 -2.19 -17.46 5.49
CA GLN A 232 -3.36 -16.67 5.05
C GLN A 232 -4.52 -17.53 4.53
N TYR A 233 -4.24 -18.72 3.99
CA TYR A 233 -5.25 -19.61 3.39
C TYR A 233 -5.23 -21.03 4.01
N GLY A 234 -4.70 -21.17 5.22
CA GLY A 234 -4.46 -22.48 5.83
C GLY A 234 -4.33 -22.44 7.35
N LYS A 235 -3.36 -23.17 7.90
CA LYS A 235 -3.25 -23.46 9.34
C LYS A 235 -2.40 -22.44 10.10
N LEU A 236 -2.52 -22.49 11.42
CA LEU A 236 -1.50 -21.96 12.33
C LEU A 236 -0.35 -22.97 12.47
N TYR A 237 0.88 -22.46 12.56
CA TYR A 237 2.08 -23.26 12.80
C TYR A 237 2.89 -22.64 13.95
N ARG A 238 3.61 -23.48 14.68
CA ARG A 238 4.56 -23.07 15.72
C ARG A 238 5.98 -23.26 15.20
N VAL A 239 6.86 -22.29 15.43
CA VAL A 239 8.26 -22.29 14.99
C VAL A 239 9.19 -22.26 16.19
N THR A 240 9.87 -23.38 16.46
CA THR A 240 10.96 -23.42 17.44
C THR A 240 12.22 -22.87 16.78
N LEU A 241 12.71 -21.75 17.33
CA LEU A 241 13.83 -20.99 16.79
C LEU A 241 15.20 -21.59 17.18
N PRO A 242 16.21 -21.53 16.30
CA PRO A 242 17.59 -21.83 16.66
C PRO A 242 18.16 -20.75 17.58
N ALA A 243 19.13 -21.12 18.42
CA ALA A 243 19.89 -20.16 19.22
C ALA A 243 20.61 -19.12 18.34
N LEU A 244 21.04 -18.00 18.93
CA LEU A 244 21.95 -17.06 18.24
C LEU A 244 23.24 -17.79 17.84
N GLY A 245 23.61 -17.71 16.55
CA GLY A 245 24.73 -18.47 15.99
C GLY A 245 24.49 -19.98 15.80
N GLY A 246 23.29 -20.49 16.15
CA GLY A 246 22.83 -21.83 15.76
C GLY A 246 22.51 -21.91 14.26
N LYS A 247 22.32 -23.12 13.72
CA LYS A 247 22.10 -23.29 12.27
C LYS A 247 20.64 -23.03 11.91
N ALA A 248 20.41 -22.46 10.73
CA ALA A 248 19.06 -22.34 10.15
C ALA A 248 18.33 -23.70 10.06
N THR A 249 19.06 -24.80 9.83
CA THR A 249 18.54 -26.17 9.82
C THR A 249 17.98 -26.66 11.15
N ASP A 250 18.28 -25.96 12.25
CA ASP A 250 17.83 -26.34 13.59
C ASP A 250 16.45 -25.70 13.89
N THR A 251 15.95 -24.82 13.01
CA THR A 251 14.58 -24.28 13.02
C THR A 251 13.57 -25.40 12.76
N LYS A 252 12.61 -25.58 13.66
CA LYS A 252 11.55 -26.60 13.51
C LYS A 252 10.19 -25.93 13.38
N VAL A 253 9.42 -26.36 12.39
CA VAL A 253 8.04 -25.91 12.17
C VAL A 253 7.09 -27.09 12.38
N GLU A 254 6.10 -26.92 13.26
CA GLU A 254 5.05 -27.89 13.55
C GLU A 254 3.68 -27.26 13.33
N ALA A 255 2.72 -28.01 12.77
CA ALA A 255 1.36 -27.51 12.59
C ALA A 255 0.60 -27.57 13.93
N ILE A 256 -0.04 -26.47 14.32
CA ILE A 256 -0.82 -26.41 15.55
C ILE A 256 -2.14 -27.19 15.34
N PRO A 257 -2.54 -28.09 16.26
CA PRO A 257 -3.73 -28.95 16.10
C PRO A 257 -5.06 -28.26 16.44
N ALA A 258 -5.13 -26.93 16.40
CA ALA A 258 -6.35 -26.18 16.69
C ALA A 258 -7.31 -26.12 15.48
N GLU A 259 -8.63 -26.09 15.73
CA GLU A 259 -9.66 -26.01 14.69
C GLU A 259 -9.84 -24.59 14.09
N ILE A 260 -8.75 -23.83 13.96
CA ILE A 260 -8.73 -22.45 13.45
C ILE A 260 -7.48 -22.19 12.59
N GLY A 261 -7.59 -21.23 11.68
CA GLY A 261 -6.54 -20.81 10.77
C GLY A 261 -6.93 -19.51 10.07
N GLU A 262 -6.20 -19.15 9.01
CA GLU A 262 -6.49 -17.96 8.16
C GLU A 262 -6.54 -16.63 8.95
N ALA A 263 -5.85 -16.59 10.09
CA ALA A 263 -5.76 -15.41 10.95
C ALA A 263 -4.87 -14.34 10.30
N GLN A 264 -5.32 -13.07 10.33
CA GLN A 264 -4.53 -11.91 9.90
C GLN A 264 -3.73 -11.28 11.04
N GLY A 265 -4.07 -11.61 12.30
CA GLY A 265 -3.42 -11.06 13.48
C GLY A 265 -3.37 -12.09 14.60
N LEU A 266 -2.27 -12.09 15.35
CA LEU A 266 -1.98 -13.02 16.43
C LEU A 266 -1.34 -12.28 17.61
N VAL A 267 -1.71 -12.62 18.84
CA VAL A 267 -0.93 -12.24 20.04
C VAL A 267 -1.08 -13.28 21.13
N TYR A 268 0.02 -13.64 21.80
CA TYR A 268 -0.04 -14.50 22.99
C TYR A 268 -0.03 -13.63 24.26
N ALA A 269 -1.11 -13.74 25.04
CA ALA A 269 -1.33 -12.95 26.25
C ALA A 269 -2.22 -13.72 27.22
N PHE A 270 -2.21 -13.37 28.51
CA PHE A 270 -3.17 -13.92 29.49
C PHE A 270 -3.22 -15.47 29.57
N GLY A 271 -2.13 -16.16 29.21
CA GLY A 271 -2.07 -17.63 29.13
C GLY A 271 -2.84 -18.23 27.95
N SER A 272 -3.09 -17.47 26.89
CA SER A 272 -3.85 -17.90 25.71
C SER A 272 -3.29 -17.26 24.42
N LEU A 273 -3.48 -17.94 23.30
CA LEU A 273 -3.30 -17.33 21.99
C LEU A 273 -4.60 -16.62 21.58
N TYR A 274 -4.50 -15.36 21.19
CA TYR A 274 -5.59 -14.60 20.59
C TYR A 274 -5.37 -14.45 19.09
N ALA A 275 -6.44 -14.57 18.31
CA ALA A 275 -6.38 -14.50 16.86
C ALA A 275 -7.51 -13.64 16.28
N ILE A 276 -7.20 -12.90 15.21
CA ILE A 276 -8.16 -12.14 14.40
C ILE A 276 -8.32 -12.82 13.04
N THR A 277 -9.56 -13.22 12.72
CA THR A 277 -9.90 -13.87 11.44
C THR A 277 -10.52 -12.90 10.44
N ASN A 278 -10.10 -13.01 9.18
CA ASN A 278 -10.70 -12.33 8.04
C ASN A 278 -10.88 -13.33 6.88
N SER A 279 -11.74 -14.32 7.11
CA SER A 279 -11.92 -15.48 6.26
C SER A 279 -13.40 -15.64 5.91
N ASP A 280 -13.68 -16.36 4.82
CA ASP A 280 -15.03 -16.82 4.46
C ASP A 280 -15.31 -18.25 4.97
N LYS A 281 -14.29 -18.94 5.49
CA LYS A 281 -14.36 -20.28 6.10
C LYS A 281 -14.47 -20.20 7.63
N TYR A 282 -13.74 -19.28 8.26
CA TYR A 282 -13.85 -19.00 9.69
C TYR A 282 -14.58 -17.66 9.91
N PRO A 283 -15.64 -17.61 10.74
CA PRO A 283 -16.34 -16.37 11.04
C PRO A 283 -15.39 -15.25 11.45
N ARG A 284 -15.53 -14.08 10.82
CA ARG A 284 -14.71 -12.88 11.08
C ARG A 284 -14.87 -12.43 12.54
N GLY A 285 -13.78 -12.15 13.26
CA GLY A 285 -13.87 -11.81 14.68
C GLY A 285 -12.59 -12.01 15.49
N LEU A 286 -12.71 -11.77 16.80
CA LEU A 286 -11.71 -12.09 17.82
C LEU A 286 -11.95 -13.49 18.40
N TRP A 287 -10.89 -14.29 18.44
CA TRP A 287 -10.87 -15.66 18.96
C TRP A 287 -9.84 -15.81 20.07
N ARG A 288 -10.10 -16.74 21.00
CA ARG A 288 -9.18 -17.21 22.03
C ARG A 288 -8.95 -18.70 21.87
N ILE A 289 -7.70 -19.10 22.00
CA ILE A 289 -7.17 -20.43 21.70
C ILE A 289 -6.31 -20.83 22.92
N GLN A 290 -6.65 -21.94 23.57
CA GLN A 290 -6.14 -22.29 24.91
C GLN A 290 -5.60 -23.72 24.94
N ASP A 291 -4.47 -23.89 25.64
CA ASP A 291 -4.05 -25.16 26.25
C ASP A 291 -4.77 -25.21 27.61
N THR A 292 -5.62 -26.21 27.83
CA THR A 292 -6.39 -26.38 29.07
C THR A 292 -5.99 -27.61 29.88
N ASN A 293 -5.14 -28.48 29.32
CA ASN A 293 -4.67 -29.71 29.96
C ASN A 293 -3.19 -29.64 30.43
N GLY A 294 -2.40 -28.68 29.94
CA GLY A 294 -0.99 -28.46 30.23
C GLY A 294 0.03 -29.22 29.36
N ASP A 295 -0.39 -29.80 28.22
CA ASP A 295 0.44 -30.67 27.37
C ASP A 295 1.24 -29.94 26.27
N ASP A 296 1.15 -28.60 26.21
CA ASP A 296 1.75 -27.73 25.20
C ASP A 296 1.09 -27.81 23.80
N GLN A 297 -0.15 -28.28 23.72
CA GLN A 297 -1.02 -28.16 22.54
C GLN A 297 -2.26 -27.32 22.87
N PHE A 298 -2.77 -26.61 21.87
CA PHE A 298 -4.00 -25.83 22.01
C PHE A 298 -5.22 -26.74 21.75
N ASP A 299 -5.92 -27.12 22.81
CA ASP A 299 -7.08 -28.04 22.77
C ASP A 299 -8.44 -27.33 22.63
N LYS A 300 -8.55 -26.07 23.07
CA LYS A 300 -9.82 -25.32 23.10
C LYS A 300 -9.75 -24.08 22.23
N VAL A 301 -10.72 -23.95 21.31
CA VAL A 301 -10.93 -22.77 20.45
C VAL A 301 -12.30 -22.14 20.78
N GLU A 302 -12.33 -20.83 20.98
CA GLU A 302 -13.53 -20.08 21.41
C GLU A 302 -13.59 -18.73 20.69
N GLN A 303 -14.70 -18.42 20.02
CA GLN A 303 -14.91 -17.07 19.48
C GLN A 303 -15.41 -16.14 20.59
N LEU A 304 -14.64 -15.09 20.89
CA LEU A 304 -15.01 -14.11 21.94
C LEU A 304 -15.93 -13.02 21.39
N ARG A 305 -15.73 -12.61 20.14
CA ARG A 305 -16.58 -11.63 19.46
C ARG A 305 -16.59 -11.89 17.95
N ALA A 306 -17.77 -12.17 17.41
CA ALA A 306 -17.98 -12.10 15.97
C ALA A 306 -18.03 -10.63 15.52
N PHE A 307 -17.48 -10.35 14.34
CA PHE A 307 -17.65 -9.09 13.63
C PHE A 307 -18.63 -9.28 12.47
N PRO A 308 -19.28 -8.20 11.97
CA PRO A 308 -20.22 -8.31 10.86
C PRO A 308 -19.59 -8.98 9.65
N ASN A 309 -20.32 -9.87 8.96
CA ASN A 309 -19.77 -10.66 7.85
C ASN A 309 -19.67 -9.87 6.53
N LYS A 310 -18.93 -8.76 6.58
CA LYS A 310 -18.53 -7.90 5.47
C LYS A 310 -17.05 -7.57 5.70
N GLY A 311 -16.23 -7.76 4.68
CA GLY A 311 -14.77 -7.70 4.80
C GLY A 311 -14.14 -8.02 3.44
N GLY A 312 -12.83 -8.26 3.44
CA GLY A 312 -12.06 -8.46 2.22
C GLY A 312 -10.59 -8.12 2.47
N GLU A 313 -10.00 -7.32 1.59
CA GLU A 313 -8.59 -6.91 1.70
C GLU A 313 -8.35 -5.90 2.83
N HIS A 314 -9.37 -5.11 3.21
CA HIS A 314 -9.34 -4.22 4.38
C HIS A 314 -10.37 -4.69 5.44
N GLY A 315 -10.17 -5.88 5.99
CA GLY A 315 -11.07 -6.42 7.03
C GLY A 315 -10.48 -6.29 8.43
N PRO A 316 -10.79 -7.22 9.34
CA PRO A 316 -10.09 -7.32 10.62
C PRO A 316 -8.64 -7.76 10.37
N HIS A 317 -7.67 -7.03 10.90
CA HIS A 317 -6.26 -7.35 10.70
C HIS A 317 -5.56 -7.73 12.00
N ALA A 318 -5.27 -6.79 12.91
CA ALA A 318 -4.43 -7.05 14.08
C ALA A 318 -5.16 -7.09 15.44
N VAL A 319 -4.51 -7.72 16.41
CA VAL A 319 -4.85 -7.67 17.84
C VAL A 319 -3.57 -7.51 18.66
N VAL A 320 -3.54 -6.58 19.61
CA VAL A 320 -2.37 -6.31 20.47
C VAL A 320 -2.75 -6.10 21.93
N VAL A 321 -1.80 -6.27 22.84
CA VAL A 321 -2.01 -6.05 24.29
C VAL A 321 -1.94 -4.56 24.61
N GLY A 322 -2.86 -4.07 25.44
CA GLY A 322 -2.87 -2.68 25.92
C GLY A 322 -1.76 -2.38 26.94
N PRO A 323 -1.34 -1.12 27.09
CA PRO A 323 -0.26 -0.71 28.00
C PRO A 323 -0.62 -0.85 29.49
N ASP A 324 -1.90 -1.10 29.81
CA ASP A 324 -2.34 -1.48 31.17
C ASP A 324 -2.00 -2.94 31.54
N GLY A 325 -1.51 -3.74 30.59
CA GLY A 325 -1.18 -5.15 30.76
C GLY A 325 -2.39 -6.03 31.09
N LYS A 326 -3.61 -5.57 30.77
CA LYS A 326 -4.90 -6.17 31.18
C LYS A 326 -5.96 -6.17 30.07
N SER A 327 -5.67 -5.59 28.92
CA SER A 327 -6.61 -5.40 27.83
C SER A 327 -6.03 -5.81 26.48
N LEU A 328 -6.92 -6.00 25.52
CA LEU A 328 -6.62 -6.19 24.11
C LEU A 328 -7.14 -5.00 23.31
N TYR A 329 -6.48 -4.68 22.21
CA TYR A 329 -6.93 -3.71 21.21
C TYR A 329 -7.04 -4.44 19.89
N CYS A 330 -8.21 -4.38 19.25
CA CYS A 330 -8.50 -4.95 17.94
C CYS A 330 -8.44 -3.84 16.88
N ILE A 331 -7.80 -4.11 15.75
CA ILE A 331 -7.53 -3.17 14.66
C ILE A 331 -8.24 -3.67 13.40
N VAL A 332 -9.17 -2.87 12.86
CA VAL A 332 -10.14 -3.32 11.85
C VAL A 332 -10.33 -2.31 10.73
N GLY A 333 -9.90 -2.70 9.53
CA GLY A 333 -9.99 -1.91 8.30
C GLY A 333 -11.42 -1.66 7.82
N ASN A 334 -11.55 -0.71 6.91
CA ASN A 334 -12.80 -0.05 6.57
C ASN A 334 -13.88 -0.89 5.85
N GLN A 335 -13.62 -2.11 5.40
CA GLN A 335 -14.68 -2.95 4.82
C GLN A 335 -15.57 -3.61 5.88
N THR A 336 -15.08 -3.74 7.11
CA THR A 336 -15.81 -4.38 8.21
C THR A 336 -16.48 -3.31 9.08
N PRO A 337 -17.82 -3.23 9.10
CA PRO A 337 -18.54 -2.32 9.99
C PRO A 337 -18.22 -2.58 11.46
N ILE A 338 -18.35 -1.54 12.27
CA ILE A 338 -18.23 -1.59 13.73
C ILE A 338 -19.18 -2.65 14.31
N THR A 339 -18.67 -3.47 15.24
CA THR A 339 -19.45 -4.49 15.96
C THR A 339 -20.23 -3.89 17.13
N GLU A 340 -20.91 -4.71 17.93
CA GLU A 340 -21.56 -4.26 19.17
C GLU A 340 -20.52 -3.73 20.18
N LEU A 341 -20.82 -2.58 20.82
CA LEU A 341 -19.95 -1.88 21.75
C LEU A 341 -20.68 -1.65 23.09
N ASN A 342 -19.94 -1.66 24.20
CA ASN A 342 -20.44 -1.28 25.52
C ASN A 342 -20.22 0.22 25.80
N SER A 343 -19.21 0.82 25.19
CA SER A 343 -18.84 2.24 25.33
C SER A 343 -18.09 2.73 24.09
N SER A 344 -17.89 4.05 24.00
CA SER A 344 -17.19 4.68 22.89
C SER A 344 -16.53 5.97 23.36
N CYS A 345 -15.22 6.11 23.12
CA CYS A 345 -14.50 7.37 23.21
C CYS A 345 -14.82 8.29 22.02
N VAL A 346 -15.35 7.76 20.91
CA VAL A 346 -15.79 8.52 19.73
C VAL A 346 -17.27 8.92 19.88
N PRO A 347 -17.62 10.22 19.77
CA PRO A 347 -19.02 10.67 19.73
C PRO A 347 -19.76 10.08 18.52
N GLN A 348 -20.88 9.40 18.77
CA GLN A 348 -21.60 8.60 17.76
C GLN A 348 -22.58 9.42 16.90
N HIS A 349 -22.16 10.61 16.46
CA HIS A 349 -22.88 11.46 15.50
C HIS A 349 -22.16 11.49 14.14
N TRP A 350 -21.86 10.29 13.62
CA TRP A 350 -21.12 10.09 12.37
C TRP A 350 -21.93 10.51 11.15
N ASP A 351 -21.24 11.09 10.17
CA ASP A 351 -21.76 11.38 8.83
C ASP A 351 -20.57 11.54 7.87
N GLU A 352 -20.89 11.69 6.59
CA GLU A 352 -19.96 12.04 5.53
C GLU A 352 -19.51 13.52 5.60
N ASP A 353 -20.33 14.38 6.20
CA ASP A 353 -20.17 15.85 6.24
C ASP A 353 -19.87 16.45 4.85
N ARG A 354 -20.90 16.52 4.00
CA ARG A 354 -20.79 16.98 2.60
C ARG A 354 -21.91 17.94 2.18
N LEU A 355 -21.56 18.97 1.39
CA LEU A 355 -22.53 19.85 0.73
C LEU A 355 -22.88 19.39 -0.69
N LEU A 356 -21.88 18.91 -1.44
CA LEU A 356 -22.03 18.53 -2.84
C LEU A 356 -21.87 17.01 -3.08
N ALA A 357 -22.37 16.55 -4.23
CA ALA A 357 -22.28 15.14 -4.63
C ALA A 357 -20.84 14.77 -5.08
N PRO A 358 -20.39 13.54 -4.82
CA PRO A 358 -19.01 13.14 -5.06
C PRO A 358 -18.76 12.76 -6.53
N LEU A 359 -17.50 12.80 -6.94
CA LEU A 359 -16.99 12.21 -8.17
C LEU A 359 -16.63 10.72 -7.95
N ILE A 360 -16.92 9.84 -8.91
CA ILE A 360 -16.91 8.38 -8.75
C ILE A 360 -15.68 7.74 -9.44
N GLY A 361 -14.61 7.57 -8.66
CA GLY A 361 -13.39 6.88 -9.07
C GLY A 361 -13.54 5.36 -9.19
N ARG A 362 -12.44 4.66 -9.50
CA ARG A 362 -12.43 3.18 -9.61
C ARG A 362 -12.64 2.47 -8.27
N GLY A 363 -12.37 3.12 -7.14
CA GLY A 363 -12.31 2.53 -5.80
C GLY A 363 -13.48 1.61 -5.47
N PHE A 364 -13.16 0.41 -4.96
CA PHE A 364 -14.07 -0.72 -4.76
C PHE A 364 -14.98 -0.62 -3.51
N MET A 365 -15.02 0.55 -2.87
CA MET A 365 -15.70 0.82 -1.59
C MET A 365 -16.75 1.93 -1.70
N ARG A 366 -17.33 2.09 -2.89
CA ARG A 366 -18.30 3.16 -3.21
C ARG A 366 -19.41 3.25 -2.15
N GLU A 367 -20.02 2.10 -1.84
CA GLU A 367 -21.13 1.94 -0.89
C GLU A 367 -20.68 1.80 0.58
N VAL A 368 -19.42 2.14 0.91
CA VAL A 368 -18.95 2.24 2.29
C VAL A 368 -19.00 3.70 2.72
N MET A 369 -19.63 3.92 3.87
CA MET A 369 -19.91 5.22 4.48
C MET A 369 -19.16 5.32 5.82
N ALA A 370 -19.14 6.51 6.39
CA ALA A 370 -18.60 6.77 7.72
C ALA A 370 -19.32 5.97 8.82
N PRO A 371 -18.62 5.55 9.90
CA PRO A 371 -17.16 5.50 10.03
C PRO A 371 -16.58 4.30 9.27
N GLY A 372 -15.42 4.48 8.66
CA GLY A 372 -14.59 3.40 8.10
C GLY A 372 -13.22 3.41 8.74
N GLY A 373 -12.68 2.22 9.04
CA GLY A 373 -11.49 2.03 9.88
C GLY A 373 -11.84 2.29 11.34
N TRP A 374 -11.50 1.36 12.23
CA TRP A 374 -11.74 1.48 13.67
C TRP A 374 -10.79 0.64 14.52
N VAL A 375 -10.46 1.19 15.69
CA VAL A 375 -9.74 0.49 16.76
C VAL A 375 -10.64 0.42 17.99
N ALA A 376 -10.82 -0.77 18.56
CA ALA A 376 -11.59 -0.98 19.78
C ALA A 376 -10.79 -1.74 20.84
N LYS A 377 -10.91 -1.29 22.09
CA LYS A 377 -10.38 -1.95 23.28
C LYS A 377 -11.35 -3.00 23.80
N THR A 378 -10.84 -4.11 24.33
CA THR A 378 -11.62 -5.10 25.07
C THR A 378 -10.83 -5.76 26.20
N ASP A 379 -11.52 -6.51 27.07
CA ASP A 379 -10.93 -7.35 28.11
C ASP A 379 -10.50 -8.74 27.57
N PRO A 380 -9.71 -9.53 28.32
CA PRO A 380 -9.22 -10.85 27.88
C PRO A 380 -10.33 -11.90 27.66
N GLU A 381 -11.55 -11.63 28.14
CA GLU A 381 -12.74 -12.44 27.92
C GLU A 381 -13.62 -11.94 26.76
N GLY A 382 -13.27 -10.81 26.12
CA GLY A 382 -14.03 -10.19 25.03
C GLY A 382 -15.41 -9.66 25.44
N LYS A 383 -15.62 -9.36 26.73
CA LYS A 383 -16.95 -9.00 27.26
C LYS A 383 -17.27 -7.52 27.11
N ASN A 384 -16.40 -6.65 27.60
CA ASN A 384 -16.55 -5.20 27.51
C ASN A 384 -15.79 -4.68 26.27
N TRP A 385 -16.46 -3.93 25.40
CA TRP A 385 -15.88 -3.32 24.19
C TRP A 385 -16.03 -1.80 24.23
N GLU A 386 -14.92 -1.10 23.98
CA GLU A 386 -14.82 0.36 23.97
C GLU A 386 -14.19 0.83 22.65
N LEU A 387 -14.95 1.58 21.84
CA LEU A 387 -14.42 2.14 20.59
C LEU A 387 -13.48 3.31 20.88
N ILE A 388 -12.24 3.22 20.42
CA ILE A 388 -11.19 4.21 20.72
C ILE A 388 -11.15 5.30 19.66
N CYS A 389 -11.20 4.95 18.36
CA CYS A 389 -11.09 5.89 17.24
C CYS A 389 -11.66 5.30 15.94
N THR A 390 -11.87 6.17 14.94
CA THR A 390 -12.38 5.84 13.60
C THR A 390 -11.63 6.59 12.47
N GLY A 391 -11.92 6.27 11.20
CA GLY A 391 -11.60 7.16 10.08
C GLY A 391 -10.33 6.81 9.28
N PHE A 392 -9.91 5.54 9.28
CA PHE A 392 -8.78 5.03 8.50
C PHE A 392 -9.23 4.31 7.21
N ARG A 393 -8.28 3.97 6.32
CA ARG A 393 -8.52 3.16 5.12
C ARG A 393 -8.22 1.68 5.37
N ASN A 394 -6.97 1.38 5.69
CA ASN A 394 -6.52 0.04 6.09
C ASN A 394 -5.29 0.18 6.99
N GLU A 395 -5.58 0.46 8.26
CA GLU A 395 -4.65 0.42 9.36
C GLU A 395 -4.34 -1.06 9.67
N TYR A 396 -3.27 -1.61 9.06
CA TYR A 396 -3.09 -3.08 9.05
C TYR A 396 -2.67 -3.64 10.43
N ASP A 397 -1.80 -2.93 11.14
CA ASP A 397 -1.30 -3.33 12.46
C ASP A 397 -0.94 -2.09 13.29
N ALA A 398 -0.80 -2.25 14.61
CA ALA A 398 -0.51 -1.15 15.52
C ALA A 398 0.43 -1.58 16.66
N ALA A 399 1.13 -0.61 17.27
CA ALA A 399 1.95 -0.86 18.46
C ALA A 399 1.92 0.33 19.43
N PHE A 400 2.04 0.03 20.73
CA PHE A 400 2.16 1.05 21.78
C PHE A 400 3.61 1.48 21.98
N ASN A 401 3.83 2.78 22.16
CA ASN A 401 5.14 3.33 22.52
C ASN A 401 5.40 3.25 24.05
N LYS A 402 6.57 3.73 24.51
CA LYS A 402 6.93 3.78 25.95
C LYS A 402 5.97 4.59 26.83
N ASP A 403 5.35 5.63 26.29
CA ASP A 403 4.34 6.44 26.98
C ASP A 403 2.94 5.76 27.00
N GLY A 404 2.78 4.62 26.32
CA GLY A 404 1.47 3.98 26.12
C GLY A 404 0.57 4.72 25.13
N ASP A 405 1.12 5.55 24.25
CA ASP A 405 0.43 6.05 23.05
C ASP A 405 0.48 4.99 21.94
N LEU A 406 -0.63 4.81 21.22
CA LEU A 406 -0.76 3.82 20.14
C LEU A 406 -0.38 4.43 18.78
N PHE A 407 0.30 3.68 17.93
CA PHE A 407 0.67 4.07 16.56
C PHE A 407 0.29 2.99 15.56
N THR A 408 -0.14 3.40 14.36
CA THR A 408 -0.50 2.50 13.25
C THR A 408 -0.02 3.04 11.90
N PHE A 409 -0.05 2.21 10.87
CA PHE A 409 0.33 2.54 9.49
C PHE A 409 -0.89 2.31 8.57
N ASP A 410 -1.49 3.40 8.09
CA ASP A 410 -2.73 3.42 7.28
C ASP A 410 -2.41 3.50 5.77
N ALA A 411 -3.23 2.86 4.95
CA ALA A 411 -2.99 2.63 3.53
C ALA A 411 -3.34 3.81 2.60
N ASP A 412 -2.61 3.91 1.49
CA ASP A 412 -2.80 4.93 0.44
C ASP A 412 -4.07 4.67 -0.41
N MET A 413 -4.40 5.56 -1.34
CA MET A 413 -5.34 5.22 -2.43
C MET A 413 -4.72 5.50 -3.79
N GLU A 414 -3.80 4.61 -4.21
CA GLU A 414 -2.99 4.68 -5.42
C GLU A 414 -3.76 5.00 -6.73
N TRP A 415 -5.02 4.56 -6.86
CA TRP A 415 -5.84 4.91 -8.04
C TRP A 415 -6.23 6.39 -8.11
N ASP A 416 -6.18 7.11 -6.99
CA ASP A 416 -6.53 8.53 -6.88
C ASP A 416 -5.26 9.43 -6.87
N PHE A 417 -4.16 8.98 -7.46
CA PHE A 417 -2.94 9.79 -7.62
C PHE A 417 -3.18 11.05 -8.50
N SER A 418 -2.53 12.17 -8.17
CA SER A 418 -2.66 13.48 -8.84
C SER A 418 -4.07 14.07 -8.90
N VAL A 419 -4.88 13.84 -7.85
CA VAL A 419 -6.11 14.61 -7.55
C VAL A 419 -6.11 15.08 -6.08
N PRO A 420 -6.86 16.13 -5.70
CA PRO A 420 -6.81 16.76 -4.36
C PRO A 420 -7.05 15.82 -3.18
N TRP A 421 -7.80 14.74 -3.39
CA TRP A 421 -8.14 13.73 -2.39
C TRP A 421 -7.26 12.48 -2.50
N TYR A 422 -6.06 12.58 -3.09
CA TYR A 422 -5.04 11.56 -2.85
C TYR A 422 -4.69 11.52 -1.35
N ARG A 423 -4.31 10.35 -0.85
CA ARG A 423 -3.62 10.18 0.43
C ARG A 423 -2.52 9.13 0.23
N PRO A 424 -1.28 9.39 0.68
CA PRO A 424 -0.22 8.39 0.75
C PRO A 424 -0.50 7.38 1.89
N THR A 425 0.34 6.35 1.99
CA THR A 425 0.48 5.60 3.24
C THR A 425 1.06 6.50 4.32
N ARG A 426 0.57 6.35 5.55
CA ARG A 426 0.77 7.34 6.60
C ARG A 426 0.84 6.72 7.99
N VAL A 427 1.78 7.16 8.80
CA VAL A 427 1.88 6.76 10.22
C VAL A 427 0.99 7.69 11.03
N CYS A 428 0.07 7.13 11.81
CA CYS A 428 -0.86 7.90 12.64
C CYS A 428 -0.64 7.61 14.13
N HIS A 429 -0.54 8.67 14.93
CA HIS A 429 -0.71 8.63 16.38
C HIS A 429 -2.20 8.44 16.69
N VAL A 430 -2.55 7.32 17.32
CA VAL A 430 -3.93 6.87 17.51
C VAL A 430 -4.48 7.40 18.84
N LEU A 431 -5.22 8.51 18.76
CA LEU A 431 -5.84 9.21 19.89
C LEU A 431 -7.21 8.66 20.29
N SER A 432 -7.53 8.82 21.57
CA SER A 432 -8.88 8.61 22.10
C SER A 432 -9.87 9.58 21.45
N GLY A 433 -11.01 9.08 20.97
CA GLY A 433 -12.00 9.86 20.24
C GLY A 433 -11.56 10.28 18.82
N GLY A 434 -10.44 9.77 18.33
CA GLY A 434 -9.83 10.22 17.07
C GLY A 434 -10.66 9.89 15.83
N GLU A 435 -10.58 10.78 14.83
CA GLU A 435 -11.16 10.62 13.49
C GLU A 435 -10.11 11.03 12.45
N TYR A 436 -9.66 10.11 11.59
CA TYR A 436 -8.63 10.36 10.56
C TYR A 436 -9.22 10.59 9.16
N GLY A 437 -10.52 10.90 9.11
CA GLY A 437 -11.23 11.54 8.01
C GLY A 437 -11.40 10.69 6.74
N TRP A 438 -11.20 9.37 6.81
CA TRP A 438 -11.41 8.50 5.66
C TRP A 438 -12.88 8.52 5.23
N ARG A 439 -13.12 8.70 3.93
CA ARG A 439 -14.41 8.46 3.28
C ARG A 439 -14.10 7.86 1.91
N SER A 440 -15.02 7.12 1.29
CA SER A 440 -14.77 6.53 -0.03
C SER A 440 -14.70 7.58 -1.16
N LEU A 441 -13.96 7.29 -2.23
CA LEU A 441 -13.88 8.14 -3.44
C LEU A 441 -13.35 9.56 -3.12
N SER A 442 -13.93 10.59 -3.75
CA SER A 442 -13.59 12.01 -3.55
C SER A 442 -14.07 12.61 -2.22
N LYS A 443 -14.77 11.84 -1.39
CA LYS A 443 -15.41 12.33 -0.14
C LYS A 443 -14.44 12.58 1.02
N LYS A 444 -13.14 12.25 0.87
CA LYS A 444 -12.14 12.22 1.94
C LYS A 444 -11.91 13.63 2.50
N TRP A 445 -11.93 13.79 3.82
CA TRP A 445 -11.72 15.09 4.46
C TRP A 445 -10.25 15.57 4.30
N PRO A 446 -9.99 16.86 4.02
CA PRO A 446 -8.66 17.44 4.12
C PRO A 446 -8.05 17.30 5.52
N VAL A 447 -6.74 17.02 5.62
CA VAL A 447 -5.98 16.85 6.89
C VAL A 447 -5.85 18.15 7.70
N ARG A 448 -6.05 19.27 7.01
CA ARG A 448 -6.03 20.65 7.53
C ARG A 448 -7.30 21.06 8.30
N TRP A 449 -8.43 20.35 8.11
CA TRP A 449 -9.65 20.58 8.89
C TRP A 449 -9.47 20.15 10.36
N GLU A 450 -9.98 20.95 11.29
CA GLU A 450 -9.83 20.76 12.74
C GLU A 450 -10.55 19.49 13.27
N ASP A 451 -11.58 18.99 12.56
CA ASP A 451 -12.25 17.73 12.86
C ASP A 451 -11.64 16.49 12.19
N ASN A 452 -10.46 16.61 11.58
CA ASN A 452 -9.68 15.51 11.00
C ASN A 452 -8.26 15.49 11.58
N LEU A 453 -7.88 14.40 12.26
CA LEU A 453 -6.55 14.26 12.85
C LEU A 453 -5.46 14.03 11.79
N PRO A 454 -4.29 14.68 11.93
CA PRO A 454 -3.19 14.54 10.99
C PRO A 454 -2.44 13.23 11.20
N PRO A 455 -1.74 12.73 10.16
CA PRO A 455 -0.69 11.75 10.35
C PRO A 455 0.50 12.36 11.09
N THR A 456 1.25 11.52 11.78
CA THR A 456 2.56 11.84 12.39
C THR A 456 3.62 12.07 11.32
N VAL A 457 3.57 11.27 10.24
CA VAL A 457 4.36 11.43 9.02
C VAL A 457 3.71 10.66 7.86
N ASP A 458 3.73 11.25 6.66
CA ASP A 458 3.36 10.58 5.41
C ASP A 458 4.61 9.90 4.81
N ILE A 459 4.49 8.64 4.39
CA ILE A 459 5.61 7.84 3.86
C ILE A 459 5.66 7.89 2.32
N GLY A 460 4.49 7.78 1.68
CA GLY A 460 4.36 7.72 0.22
C GLY A 460 3.40 6.62 -0.24
N PRO A 461 3.33 6.31 -1.55
CA PRO A 461 2.53 5.20 -2.05
C PRO A 461 3.13 3.87 -1.58
N GLY A 462 2.29 2.93 -1.15
CA GLY A 462 2.76 1.75 -0.41
C GLY A 462 1.66 0.77 -0.02
N SER A 463 2.02 -0.32 0.64
CA SER A 463 1.07 -1.33 1.16
C SER A 463 1.45 -1.74 2.58
N PRO A 464 0.83 -1.13 3.61
CA PRO A 464 1.08 -1.46 5.00
C PRO A 464 0.85 -2.93 5.34
N THR A 465 1.74 -3.50 6.15
CA THR A 465 1.55 -4.77 6.86
C THR A 465 1.95 -4.62 8.33
N GLY A 466 2.53 -5.65 8.98
CA GLY A 466 2.86 -5.65 10.41
C GLY A 466 3.84 -4.55 10.84
N VAL A 467 3.69 -4.12 12.09
CA VAL A 467 4.45 -3.02 12.71
C VAL A 467 4.91 -3.39 14.13
N GLY A 468 5.97 -2.73 14.62
CA GLY A 468 6.46 -2.95 15.98
C GLY A 468 7.58 -2.00 16.38
N PHE A 469 7.69 -1.71 17.68
CA PHE A 469 8.83 -0.95 18.22
C PHE A 469 10.05 -1.83 18.46
N GLY A 470 11.25 -1.24 18.37
CA GLY A 470 12.53 -1.90 18.65
C GLY A 470 12.81 -2.28 20.11
N TYR A 471 11.83 -2.17 21.02
CA TYR A 471 12.06 -2.25 22.46
C TYR A 471 12.61 -3.62 22.90
N GLY A 472 13.73 -3.60 23.62
CA GLY A 472 14.44 -4.81 24.06
C GLY A 472 15.41 -5.41 23.03
N ALA A 473 15.50 -4.83 21.82
CA ALA A 473 16.47 -5.27 20.82
C ALA A 473 17.90 -4.92 21.26
N LYS A 474 18.88 -5.77 20.94
CA LYS A 474 20.31 -5.52 21.17
C LYS A 474 20.90 -4.66 20.04
N PHE A 475 20.24 -3.55 19.78
CA PHE A 475 20.56 -2.58 18.73
C PHE A 475 21.05 -1.26 19.36
N PRO A 476 21.68 -0.36 18.58
CA PRO A 476 21.92 1.02 19.03
C PRO A 476 20.60 1.68 19.44
N GLN A 477 20.60 2.53 20.48
CA GLN A 477 19.39 3.12 21.09
C GLN A 477 18.38 3.70 20.09
N LYS A 478 18.86 4.44 19.07
CA LYS A 478 18.02 4.97 17.96
C LYS A 478 17.11 3.90 17.34
N TYR A 479 17.63 2.69 17.18
CA TYR A 479 16.95 1.54 16.60
C TYR A 479 16.19 0.67 17.63
N GLN A 480 16.41 0.89 18.94
CA GLN A 480 15.52 0.37 19.99
C GLN A 480 14.26 1.22 20.14
N ASP A 481 14.36 2.54 19.96
CA ASP A 481 13.25 3.48 20.10
C ASP A 481 12.44 3.69 18.81
N ALA A 482 12.96 3.23 17.67
CA ALA A 482 12.28 3.31 16.38
C ALA A 482 10.99 2.48 16.35
N PHE A 483 9.98 3.03 15.68
CA PHE A 483 8.78 2.33 15.22
C PHE A 483 9.07 1.74 13.84
N TYR A 484 9.11 0.42 13.72
CA TYR A 484 9.31 -0.27 12.45
C TYR A 484 7.97 -0.51 11.76
N ILE A 485 7.91 -0.14 10.48
CA ILE A 485 6.75 -0.34 9.61
C ILE A 485 7.15 -1.12 8.36
N CYS A 486 6.30 -2.06 7.95
CA CYS A 486 6.52 -2.90 6.77
C CYS A 486 5.71 -2.42 5.56
N ASP A 487 6.36 -2.35 4.40
CA ASP A 487 5.73 -2.20 3.08
C ASP A 487 5.86 -3.48 2.26
N TRP A 488 4.72 -4.09 1.96
CA TRP A 488 4.61 -5.33 1.20
C TRP A 488 4.86 -5.17 -0.31
N SER A 489 4.52 -4.02 -0.89
CA SER A 489 4.60 -3.77 -2.34
C SER A 489 5.98 -3.32 -2.80
N TYR A 490 6.61 -2.43 -2.03
CA TYR A 490 7.96 -1.92 -2.32
C TYR A 490 9.06 -2.72 -1.61
N GLY A 491 8.69 -3.65 -0.73
CA GLY A 491 9.60 -4.58 -0.08
C GLY A 491 10.59 -3.89 0.86
N LYS A 492 10.09 -2.87 1.57
CA LYS A 492 10.87 -1.99 2.43
C LYS A 492 10.34 -2.05 3.86
N MET A 493 11.24 -2.14 4.82
CA MET A 493 10.98 -1.84 6.21
C MET A 493 11.58 -0.47 6.50
N TYR A 494 10.79 0.47 7.03
CA TYR A 494 11.28 1.76 7.49
C TYR A 494 11.42 1.76 9.01
N ALA A 495 12.46 2.44 9.52
CA ALA A 495 12.59 2.80 10.92
C ALA A 495 12.12 4.26 11.07
N VAL A 496 10.99 4.45 11.77
CA VAL A 496 10.37 5.75 12.02
C VAL A 496 10.78 6.24 13.41
N HIS A 497 11.32 7.45 13.49
CA HIS A 497 11.92 8.04 14.68
C HIS A 497 10.96 9.09 15.26
N LEU A 498 10.19 8.68 16.27
CA LEU A 498 9.16 9.53 16.89
C LEU A 498 9.78 10.60 17.82
N LYS A 499 9.23 11.81 17.77
CA LYS A 499 9.58 12.94 18.64
C LYS A 499 8.31 13.57 19.19
N LYS A 500 8.17 13.70 20.52
CA LYS A 500 7.02 14.42 21.12
C LYS A 500 6.99 15.86 20.57
N SER A 501 5.84 16.32 20.12
CA SER A 501 5.64 17.64 19.50
C SER A 501 4.23 18.15 19.81
N GLY A 502 4.15 19.30 20.50
CA GLY A 502 2.88 19.72 21.11
C GLY A 502 2.36 18.68 22.11
N ALA A 503 1.04 18.41 22.12
CA ALA A 503 0.44 17.29 22.85
C ALA A 503 0.46 15.95 22.06
N GLY A 504 1.02 15.95 20.85
CA GLY A 504 1.16 14.79 19.97
C GLY A 504 2.62 14.49 19.62
N TYR A 505 2.87 14.07 18.38
CA TYR A 505 4.19 13.68 17.88
C TYR A 505 4.43 14.21 16.47
N ALA A 506 5.71 14.38 16.14
CA ALA A 506 6.23 14.45 14.76
C ALA A 506 7.21 13.29 14.56
N ALA A 507 7.56 12.95 13.32
CA ALA A 507 8.54 11.91 13.04
C ALA A 507 9.32 12.10 11.74
N ASP A 508 10.58 11.69 11.77
CA ASP A 508 11.40 11.42 10.58
C ASP A 508 11.46 9.91 10.34
N PHE A 509 11.86 9.44 9.15
CA PHE A 509 12.03 8.02 8.88
C PHE A 509 13.23 7.71 7.97
N GLU A 510 13.68 6.46 7.99
CA GLU A 510 14.71 5.95 7.08
C GLU A 510 14.41 4.52 6.64
N GLU A 511 14.75 4.14 5.41
CA GLU A 511 14.77 2.74 4.97
C GLU A 511 15.74 1.94 5.85
N PHE A 512 15.26 0.94 6.58
CA PHE A 512 16.06 0.11 7.48
C PHE A 512 16.53 -1.18 6.81
N MET A 513 15.62 -1.85 6.09
CA MET A 513 15.87 -3.06 5.31
C MET A 513 15.07 -2.98 4.00
N ALA A 514 15.66 -3.39 2.87
CA ALA A 514 14.96 -3.50 1.61
C ALA A 514 15.49 -4.64 0.72
N ALA A 515 14.58 -5.31 0.03
CA ALA A 515 14.90 -6.16 -1.11
C ALA A 515 13.72 -6.26 -2.07
N GLN A 516 13.99 -6.67 -3.30
CA GLN A 516 12.97 -6.84 -4.32
C GLN A 516 13.13 -8.23 -4.98
N PRO A 517 12.18 -9.16 -4.78
CA PRO A 517 11.02 -9.07 -3.90
C PRO A 517 11.39 -9.24 -2.41
N LEU A 518 10.74 -8.50 -1.52
CA LEU A 518 10.75 -8.77 -0.07
C LEU A 518 9.36 -8.46 0.52
N PRO A 519 8.32 -9.27 0.24
CA PRO A 519 6.94 -8.96 0.60
C PRO A 519 6.71 -9.13 2.11
N LEU A 520 7.16 -8.14 2.88
CA LEU A 520 7.13 -8.11 4.34
C LEU A 520 5.70 -8.25 4.87
N THR A 521 5.52 -9.11 5.86
CA THR A 521 4.22 -9.34 6.50
C THR A 521 4.20 -9.03 7.99
N ASP A 522 5.25 -9.35 8.75
CA ASP A 522 5.32 -9.04 10.19
C ASP A 522 6.75 -8.79 10.69
N VAL A 523 6.87 -8.07 11.82
CA VAL A 523 8.12 -7.72 12.48
C VAL A 523 7.98 -7.74 14.00
N LEU A 524 8.85 -8.50 14.67
CA LEU A 524 8.83 -8.71 16.12
C LEU A 524 10.22 -8.59 16.74
N ILE A 525 10.31 -8.11 17.97
CA ILE A 525 11.52 -8.23 18.80
C ILE A 525 11.38 -9.42 19.76
N SER A 526 12.39 -10.27 19.78
CA SER A 526 12.48 -11.42 20.69
C SER A 526 12.84 -10.98 22.11
N PRO A 527 12.00 -11.25 23.13
CA PRO A 527 12.32 -10.95 24.52
C PRO A 527 13.42 -11.87 25.09
N LYS A 528 13.72 -12.98 24.40
CA LYS A 528 14.62 -14.05 24.85
C LYS A 528 16.08 -13.80 24.48
N ASP A 529 16.31 -13.28 23.28
CA ASP A 529 17.66 -13.06 22.74
C ASP A 529 17.93 -11.63 22.24
N GLY A 530 16.91 -10.77 22.15
CA GLY A 530 17.04 -9.38 21.71
C GLY A 530 17.33 -9.22 20.21
N ALA A 531 17.09 -10.24 19.39
CA ALA A 531 17.11 -10.10 17.93
C ALA A 531 15.72 -9.69 17.41
N MET A 532 15.69 -9.02 16.25
CA MET A 532 14.46 -8.81 15.49
C MET A 532 14.21 -10.04 14.61
N TYR A 533 12.95 -10.43 14.49
CA TYR A 533 12.47 -11.49 13.62
C TYR A 533 11.48 -10.91 12.62
N VAL A 534 11.62 -11.30 11.36
CA VAL A 534 10.91 -10.69 10.22
C VAL A 534 10.34 -11.79 9.34
N THR A 535 9.06 -11.70 8.97
CA THR A 535 8.42 -12.61 8.03
C THR A 535 8.10 -11.93 6.70
N ILE A 536 8.16 -12.71 5.62
CA ILE A 536 7.63 -12.34 4.31
C ILE A 536 6.57 -13.36 3.89
N GLY A 537 5.56 -12.93 3.13
CA GLY A 537 4.47 -13.79 2.65
C GLY A 537 3.26 -13.02 2.13
N GLY A 538 2.05 -13.58 2.29
CA GLY A 538 0.79 -13.00 1.82
C GLY A 538 0.51 -13.17 0.31
N ARG A 539 -0.77 -13.12 -0.07
CA ARG A 539 -1.29 -13.20 -1.46
C ARG A 539 -0.69 -14.37 -2.27
N ARG A 540 -0.43 -15.49 -1.60
CA ARG A 540 0.20 -16.73 -2.13
C ARG A 540 1.60 -16.54 -2.70
N VAL A 541 2.36 -15.57 -2.18
CA VAL A 541 3.79 -15.43 -2.50
C VAL A 541 4.65 -16.34 -1.63
N GLN A 542 5.84 -16.67 -2.14
CA GLN A 542 6.84 -17.42 -1.40
C GLN A 542 7.17 -16.73 -0.07
N SER A 543 7.12 -17.50 1.02
CA SER A 543 7.29 -17.00 2.38
C SER A 543 8.61 -17.42 3.00
N GLY A 544 9.04 -16.68 4.03
CA GLY A 544 10.30 -16.91 4.71
C GLY A 544 10.36 -16.23 6.07
N LEU A 545 11.25 -16.72 6.94
CA LEU A 545 11.54 -16.19 8.26
C LEU A 545 13.02 -15.79 8.35
N TYR A 546 13.25 -14.53 8.70
CA TYR A 546 14.59 -13.97 8.91
C TYR A 546 14.80 -13.58 10.37
N ARG A 547 16.06 -13.60 10.78
CA ARG A 547 16.55 -13.00 12.03
C ARG A 547 17.51 -11.86 11.69
N VAL A 548 17.40 -10.77 12.44
CA VAL A 548 18.23 -9.57 12.31
C VAL A 548 18.94 -9.30 13.62
N THR A 549 20.27 -9.16 13.55
CA THR A 549 21.15 -8.87 14.70
C THR A 549 22.03 -7.66 14.40
N TYR A 550 22.47 -6.95 15.45
CA TYR A 550 23.53 -5.94 15.31
C TYR A 550 24.89 -6.56 15.64
N ALA A 551 25.92 -6.14 14.92
CA ALA A 551 27.27 -6.73 14.98
C ALA A 551 28.36 -5.76 15.44
N GLY A 552 28.03 -4.47 15.64
CA GLY A 552 28.89 -3.52 16.32
C GLY A 552 28.78 -3.62 17.84
N ASP A 553 29.56 -2.81 18.56
CA ASP A 553 29.45 -2.73 20.02
C ASP A 553 28.13 -2.07 20.45
N THR A 554 27.54 -2.59 21.52
CA THR A 554 26.30 -2.12 22.16
C THR A 554 26.54 -1.49 23.53
N ALA A 555 27.79 -1.49 24.03
CA ALA A 555 28.14 -0.99 25.36
C ALA A 555 27.81 0.50 25.59
N ALA A 556 27.61 1.27 24.52
CA ALA A 556 27.19 2.67 24.55
C ALA A 556 25.66 2.86 24.52
N THR A 557 24.87 2.08 25.28
CA THR A 557 23.54 2.52 25.80
C THR A 557 22.97 1.61 26.89
N ALA A 558 22.03 2.14 27.67
CA ALA A 558 21.52 1.52 28.88
C ALA A 558 20.43 0.46 28.61
N LYS A 559 20.25 -0.48 29.54
CA LYS A 559 19.19 -1.50 29.48
C LYS A 559 17.82 -0.87 29.73
N ALA A 560 17.09 -0.51 28.68
CA ALA A 560 15.66 -0.24 28.78
C ALA A 560 14.87 -1.55 29.02
N PRO A 561 13.75 -1.53 29.77
CA PRO A 561 12.85 -2.67 29.84
C PRO A 561 12.20 -2.97 28.48
N ALA A 562 12.01 -4.25 28.16
CA ALA A 562 11.37 -4.67 26.92
C ALA A 562 9.84 -4.59 27.03
N MET A 563 9.21 -3.71 26.25
CA MET A 563 7.76 -3.75 25.98
C MET A 563 7.54 -4.38 24.61
N THR A 564 7.18 -5.66 24.60
CA THR A 564 6.98 -6.49 23.40
C THR A 564 5.51 -6.88 23.24
N LYS A 565 5.14 -7.47 22.08
CA LYS A 565 3.87 -8.20 21.89
C LYS A 565 3.78 -9.49 22.74
N THR A 566 4.39 -9.54 23.93
CA THR A 566 4.30 -10.65 24.90
C THR A 566 4.05 -10.12 26.32
N GLY A 567 3.02 -10.63 26.99
CA GLY A 567 2.67 -10.25 28.37
C GLY A 567 3.57 -10.88 29.42
N GLY A 568 4.83 -10.45 29.51
CA GLY A 568 5.93 -11.16 30.20
C GLY A 568 6.51 -10.54 31.48
N GLY A 569 5.91 -9.52 32.08
CA GLY A 569 6.47 -8.92 33.31
C GLY A 569 5.58 -7.91 34.03
N LYS A 570 5.61 -7.94 35.38
CA LYS A 570 5.08 -6.84 36.20
C LYS A 570 6.15 -5.75 36.31
N LEU A 571 5.91 -4.60 35.70
CA LEU A 571 6.60 -3.35 36.01
C LEU A 571 5.61 -2.37 36.62
N SER A 572 6.05 -1.57 37.57
CA SER A 572 5.22 -0.60 38.29
C SER A 572 5.33 0.79 37.69
N LEU A 573 4.29 1.61 37.89
CA LEU A 573 4.22 2.98 37.36
C LEU A 573 5.39 3.88 37.82
N LYS A 574 6.05 3.53 38.94
CA LYS A 574 7.23 4.25 39.45
C LYS A 574 8.51 4.00 38.63
N GLU A 575 8.63 2.86 37.96
CA GLU A 575 9.87 2.48 37.26
C GLU A 575 9.97 3.15 35.88
N LEU A 576 8.84 3.56 35.30
CA LEU A 576 8.77 4.32 34.04
C LEU A 576 9.18 5.79 34.21
N GLN A 577 9.02 6.38 35.39
CA GLN A 577 9.21 7.82 35.64
C GLN A 577 10.67 8.24 35.85
N ALA A 578 11.63 7.30 35.87
CA ALA A 578 13.01 7.55 36.29
C ALA A 578 14.01 7.83 35.14
N ALA A 579 13.55 7.91 33.89
CA ALA A 579 14.43 7.90 32.71
C ALA A 579 14.10 9.00 31.68
N THR A 580 14.44 10.26 32.01
CA THR A 580 14.46 11.37 31.04
C THR A 580 15.82 12.09 31.09
N VAL A 581 16.40 12.34 29.91
CA VAL A 581 17.63 13.13 29.73
C VAL A 581 17.45 14.03 28.52
N GLU A 582 17.86 15.29 28.62
CA GLU A 582 17.64 16.31 27.61
C GLU A 582 18.42 16.05 26.30
N THR A 583 17.80 16.33 25.16
CA THR A 583 18.49 16.52 23.88
C THR A 583 17.99 17.79 23.20
N LYS A 584 18.92 18.62 22.70
CA LYS A 584 18.59 19.90 22.06
C LYS A 584 18.04 19.70 20.65
N ALA A 585 17.07 20.52 20.27
CA ALA A 585 16.46 20.49 18.95
C ALA A 585 17.29 21.22 17.87
N VAL A 586 17.11 20.77 16.63
CA VAL A 586 17.31 21.57 15.40
C VAL A 586 15.92 21.73 14.74
N GLY A 587 15.73 22.80 13.96
CA GLY A 587 14.43 23.38 13.69
C GLY A 587 13.54 22.68 12.65
N PHE A 588 12.24 22.76 12.90
CA PHE A 588 11.17 22.83 11.89
C PHE A 588 10.29 24.02 12.31
N ASP A 589 10.23 25.07 11.50
CA ASP A 589 9.62 26.35 11.91
C ASP A 589 8.09 26.35 11.78
N GLY A 590 7.43 25.64 12.70
CA GLY A 590 6.02 25.80 13.04
C GLY A 590 5.90 26.36 14.45
N ALA A 591 5.48 27.62 14.60
CA ALA A 591 5.61 28.37 15.84
C ALA A 591 4.71 27.86 17.00
N ALA A 592 5.22 26.92 17.80
CA ALA A 592 4.65 26.51 19.08
C ALA A 592 4.86 27.59 20.16
N GLY A 593 4.19 28.74 20.00
CA GLY A 593 4.26 29.89 20.91
C GLY A 593 3.49 29.71 22.23
N GLY A 594 3.68 28.59 22.92
CA GLY A 594 3.08 28.30 24.22
C GLY A 594 4.12 28.29 25.35
N ALA A 595 3.70 28.62 26.58
CA ALA A 595 4.57 28.61 27.76
C ALA A 595 4.74 27.19 28.37
N ASP A 596 3.91 26.23 27.96
CA ASP A 596 3.88 24.88 28.51
C ASP A 596 4.87 23.93 27.81
N SER A 597 5.54 23.11 28.62
CA SER A 597 6.41 22.04 28.10
C SER A 597 5.61 20.96 27.38
N THR A 598 6.24 20.28 26.42
CA THR A 598 5.66 19.16 25.66
C THR A 598 5.09 18.07 26.57
N GLU A 599 5.74 17.79 27.70
CA GLU A 599 5.26 16.79 28.66
C GLU A 599 4.00 17.24 29.42
N ALA A 600 3.90 18.55 29.73
CA ALA A 600 2.68 19.12 30.32
C ALA A 600 1.51 19.08 29.32
N LEU A 601 1.76 19.32 28.03
CA LEU A 601 0.77 19.19 26.96
C LEU A 601 0.31 17.74 26.77
N HIS A 602 1.23 16.76 26.79
CA HIS A 602 0.89 15.33 26.75
C HIS A 602 0.02 14.91 27.94
N LYS A 603 0.33 15.40 29.14
CA LYS A 603 -0.47 15.18 30.35
C LYS A 603 -1.86 15.81 30.23
N LEU A 604 -1.94 17.07 29.80
CA LEU A 604 -3.21 17.80 29.65
C LEU A 604 -4.15 17.14 28.63
N ARG A 605 -3.62 16.66 27.50
CA ARG A 605 -4.40 15.84 26.54
C ARG A 605 -5.03 14.65 27.23
N ARG A 606 -4.25 13.86 27.99
CA ARG A 606 -4.75 12.65 28.66
C ARG A 606 -5.75 12.95 29.77
N GLU A 607 -5.65 14.12 30.41
CA GLU A 607 -6.65 14.61 31.37
C GLU A 607 -7.97 15.03 30.69
N LEU A 608 -7.92 15.55 29.46
CA LEU A 608 -9.10 15.79 28.63
C LEU A 608 -9.69 14.49 28.06
N GLU A 609 -8.85 13.56 27.59
CA GLU A 609 -9.27 12.23 27.08
C GLU A 609 -10.00 11.40 28.15
N ALA A 610 -9.70 11.60 29.43
CA ALA A 610 -10.44 10.97 30.54
C ALA A 610 -11.93 11.39 30.59
N TYR A 611 -12.30 12.49 29.94
CA TYR A 611 -13.67 13.00 29.77
C TYR A 611 -14.30 12.64 28.41
N HIS A 612 -13.74 11.72 27.64
CA HIS A 612 -14.34 11.19 26.40
C HIS A 612 -15.49 10.20 26.70
N LYS A 613 -16.43 10.64 27.53
CA LYS A 613 -17.64 9.96 28.03
C LYS A 613 -18.51 11.00 28.75
N THR A 614 -19.78 10.70 29.03
CA THR A 614 -20.62 11.62 29.81
C THR A 614 -20.13 11.75 31.26
N ASP A 615 -19.82 12.96 31.72
CA ASP A 615 -19.39 13.30 33.08
C ASP A 615 -19.77 14.75 33.40
N ALA A 616 -20.37 14.98 34.58
CA ALA A 616 -20.89 16.28 34.99
C ALA A 616 -19.82 17.40 35.12
N LYS A 617 -18.53 17.06 35.15
CA LYS A 617 -17.41 18.03 35.22
C LYS A 617 -16.78 18.31 33.85
N ALA A 618 -17.09 17.52 32.83
CA ALA A 618 -16.41 17.59 31.53
C ALA A 618 -16.53 18.96 30.87
N VAL A 619 -17.71 19.59 30.92
CA VAL A 619 -17.94 20.92 30.32
C VAL A 619 -17.00 21.96 30.94
N ASP A 620 -16.98 22.09 32.27
CA ASP A 620 -16.18 23.11 32.94
C ASP A 620 -14.67 22.82 32.88
N PHE A 621 -14.25 21.56 32.83
CA PHE A 621 -12.85 21.20 32.67
C PHE A 621 -12.36 21.42 31.23
N ALA A 622 -13.16 21.07 30.22
CA ALA A 622 -12.76 21.18 28.81
C ALA A 622 -12.83 22.61 28.27
N TRP A 623 -13.78 23.44 28.73
CA TRP A 623 -14.05 24.76 28.14
C TRP A 623 -12.82 25.68 27.99
N PRO A 624 -11.94 25.84 28.99
CA PRO A 624 -10.76 26.70 28.88
C PRO A 624 -9.78 26.26 27.77
N HIS A 625 -9.84 25.00 27.36
CA HIS A 625 -8.92 24.38 26.41
C HIS A 625 -9.44 24.37 24.97
N LEU A 626 -10.71 24.74 24.73
CA LEU A 626 -11.27 24.92 23.39
C LEU A 626 -10.55 26.02 22.58
N GLY A 627 -10.00 27.03 23.26
CA GLY A 627 -9.25 28.14 22.62
C GLY A 627 -7.74 27.95 22.54
N HIS A 628 -7.21 26.77 22.90
CA HIS A 628 -5.77 26.54 23.07
C HIS A 628 -4.96 26.63 21.75
N GLU A 629 -3.64 26.86 21.80
CA GLU A 629 -2.78 26.92 20.60
C GLU A 629 -2.55 25.54 19.95
N ASP A 630 -2.26 24.52 20.77
CA ASP A 630 -2.10 23.14 20.31
C ASP A 630 -3.44 22.53 19.85
N ARG A 631 -3.46 21.95 18.64
CA ARG A 631 -4.67 21.39 18.01
C ARG A 631 -5.15 20.07 18.63
N PHE A 632 -4.27 19.27 19.22
CA PHE A 632 -4.65 18.01 19.88
C PHE A 632 -5.31 18.28 21.25
N ILE A 633 -4.86 19.33 21.96
CA ILE A 633 -5.56 19.84 23.15
C ILE A 633 -6.98 20.31 22.79
N ARG A 634 -7.14 21.13 21.74
CA ARG A 634 -8.46 21.56 21.28
C ARG A 634 -9.34 20.39 20.84
N PHE A 635 -8.78 19.42 20.10
CA PHE A 635 -9.49 18.23 19.67
C PHE A 635 -10.02 17.43 20.87
N ALA A 636 -9.18 17.13 21.87
CA ALA A 636 -9.60 16.41 23.07
C ALA A 636 -10.65 17.20 23.88
N ALA A 637 -10.48 18.52 24.03
CA ALA A 637 -11.49 19.38 24.66
C ALA A 637 -12.83 19.36 23.89
N ARG A 638 -12.80 19.37 22.54
CA ARG A 638 -13.99 19.28 21.70
C ARG A 638 -14.70 17.94 21.85
N ILE A 639 -13.97 16.82 21.82
CA ILE A 639 -14.55 15.49 22.01
C ILE A 639 -15.13 15.33 23.42
N ALA A 640 -14.44 15.79 24.46
CA ALA A 640 -14.96 15.81 25.83
C ALA A 640 -16.29 16.59 25.94
N LEU A 641 -16.48 17.62 25.13
CA LEU A 641 -17.74 18.39 25.03
C LEU A 641 -18.83 17.68 24.21
N GLU A 642 -18.47 17.09 23.05
CA GLU A 642 -19.36 16.30 22.18
C GLU A 642 -20.00 15.09 22.91
N HIS A 643 -19.41 14.60 24.01
CA HIS A 643 -19.97 13.55 24.89
C HIS A 643 -20.99 14.02 25.93
N GLN A 644 -21.22 15.33 26.07
CA GLN A 644 -22.12 15.89 27.10
C GLN A 644 -23.47 16.32 26.49
N PRO A 645 -24.59 16.22 27.23
CA PRO A 645 -25.90 16.66 26.73
C PRO A 645 -25.87 18.12 26.27
N VAL A 646 -26.20 18.38 25.00
CA VAL A 646 -26.10 19.70 24.34
C VAL A 646 -26.74 20.82 25.16
N GLU A 647 -27.90 20.57 25.78
CA GLU A 647 -28.60 21.56 26.62
C GLU A 647 -27.81 22.05 27.84
N SER A 648 -26.74 21.36 28.25
CA SER A 648 -25.86 21.80 29.35
C SER A 648 -24.78 22.80 28.93
N TRP A 649 -24.57 23.02 27.62
CA TRP A 649 -23.48 23.86 27.12
C TRP A 649 -23.76 24.66 25.83
N LYS A 650 -24.87 24.39 25.13
CA LYS A 650 -25.34 25.13 23.94
C LYS A 650 -25.27 26.65 24.10
N ASP A 651 -25.88 27.17 25.16
CA ASP A 651 -25.97 28.61 25.39
C ASP A 651 -24.60 29.23 25.71
N ARG A 652 -23.65 28.43 26.23
CA ARG A 652 -22.26 28.82 26.43
C ARG A 652 -21.50 28.88 25.10
N ALA A 653 -21.73 27.94 24.19
CA ALA A 653 -21.14 27.94 22.84
C ALA A 653 -21.62 29.14 22.01
N LEU A 654 -22.92 29.41 22.01
CA LEU A 654 -23.54 30.53 21.29
C LEU A 654 -23.14 31.91 21.83
N ASN A 655 -22.60 31.99 23.06
CA ASN A 655 -22.16 33.24 23.70
C ASN A 655 -20.66 33.30 24.01
N GLU A 656 -19.86 32.35 23.51
CA GLU A 656 -18.40 32.43 23.61
C GLU A 656 -17.87 33.64 22.81
N THR A 657 -16.82 34.27 23.34
CA THR A 657 -16.25 35.54 22.87
C THR A 657 -14.79 35.44 22.45
N ASN A 658 -14.04 34.44 22.94
CA ASN A 658 -12.75 34.09 22.38
C ASN A 658 -12.96 33.47 20.98
N PRO A 659 -12.40 34.03 19.89
CA PRO A 659 -12.70 33.57 18.53
C PRO A 659 -12.41 32.08 18.29
N ARG A 660 -11.28 31.56 18.80
CA ARG A 660 -10.90 30.16 18.60
C ARG A 660 -11.74 29.21 19.44
N ALA A 661 -11.99 29.54 20.71
CA ALA A 661 -12.89 28.75 21.55
C ALA A 661 -14.32 28.73 20.99
N SER A 662 -14.79 29.85 20.43
CA SER A 662 -16.10 29.95 19.77
C SER A 662 -16.18 29.02 18.56
N LEU A 663 -15.18 29.03 17.67
CA LEU A 663 -15.07 28.08 16.55
C LEU A 663 -15.16 26.62 17.03
N THR A 664 -14.28 26.19 17.93
CA THR A 664 -14.26 24.80 18.42
C THR A 664 -15.55 24.41 19.15
N ALA A 665 -16.21 25.34 19.85
CA ALA A 665 -17.50 25.11 20.50
C ALA A 665 -18.68 25.05 19.51
N LEU A 666 -18.69 25.87 18.46
CA LEU A 666 -19.72 25.85 17.41
C LEU A 666 -19.60 24.60 16.54
N MET A 667 -18.37 24.16 16.22
CA MET A 667 -18.09 22.87 15.59
C MET A 667 -18.71 21.71 16.39
N ALA A 668 -18.45 21.66 17.70
CA ALA A 668 -19.04 20.66 18.59
C ALA A 668 -20.59 20.73 18.58
N LEU A 669 -21.15 21.94 18.68
CA LEU A 669 -22.60 22.17 18.72
C LEU A 669 -23.28 21.65 17.45
N VAL A 670 -22.75 22.00 16.27
CA VAL A 670 -23.29 21.57 14.98
C VAL A 670 -23.22 20.05 14.81
N ARG A 671 -22.11 19.42 15.21
CA ARG A 671 -21.94 17.95 15.14
C ARG A 671 -22.88 17.23 16.11
N SER A 672 -23.06 17.77 17.32
CA SER A 672 -23.94 17.22 18.37
C SER A 672 -25.43 17.55 18.19
N ALA A 673 -25.80 18.45 17.27
CA ALA A 673 -27.16 18.96 17.07
C ALA A 673 -28.21 17.93 16.65
N LYS A 674 -27.80 16.74 16.17
CA LYS A 674 -28.70 15.68 15.67
C LYS A 674 -29.71 16.15 14.60
N GLY A 675 -29.35 17.18 13.84
CA GLY A 675 -30.19 17.75 12.77
C GLY A 675 -31.19 18.83 13.22
N ASP A 676 -31.08 19.39 14.43
CA ASP A 676 -31.93 20.50 14.86
C ASP A 676 -31.68 21.78 14.03
N LYS A 677 -32.57 22.01 13.07
CA LYS A 677 -32.54 23.17 12.16
C LYS A 677 -32.73 24.51 12.88
N ALA A 678 -33.32 24.53 14.08
CA ALA A 678 -33.50 25.76 14.84
C ALA A 678 -32.16 26.37 15.31
N LEU A 679 -31.11 25.54 15.42
CA LEU A 679 -29.76 26.01 15.76
C LEU A 679 -29.08 26.77 14.62
N LEU A 680 -29.45 26.52 13.35
CA LEU A 680 -28.77 27.13 12.19
C LEU A 680 -28.69 28.66 12.28
N PRO A 681 -29.79 29.43 12.42
CA PRO A 681 -29.70 30.89 12.55
C PRO A 681 -28.89 31.35 13.77
N LEU A 682 -28.86 30.57 14.86
CA LEU A 682 -28.09 30.91 16.08
C LEU A 682 -26.59 30.69 15.88
N VAL A 683 -26.20 29.61 15.19
CA VAL A 683 -24.81 29.33 14.80
C VAL A 683 -24.31 30.40 13.81
N LEU A 684 -25.08 30.71 12.77
CA LEU A 684 -24.68 31.77 11.81
C LEU A 684 -24.59 33.14 12.48
N ALA A 685 -25.50 33.47 13.41
CA ALA A 685 -25.43 34.70 14.20
C ALA A 685 -24.24 34.73 15.19
N SER A 686 -23.65 33.58 15.51
CA SER A 686 -22.44 33.48 16.34
C SER A 686 -21.17 33.61 15.49
N LEU A 687 -21.12 32.96 14.31
CA LEU A 687 -20.07 33.18 13.30
C LEU A 687 -20.07 34.62 12.74
N ASP A 688 -21.18 35.35 12.84
CA ASP A 688 -21.27 36.79 12.56
C ASP A 688 -20.61 37.70 13.61
N LYS A 689 -20.27 37.20 14.80
CA LYS A 689 -19.54 37.95 15.84
C LYS A 689 -18.02 37.95 15.62
N ILE A 690 -17.51 36.99 14.87
CA ILE A 690 -16.07 36.76 14.68
C ILE A 690 -15.56 37.56 13.47
N ASP A 691 -14.54 38.39 13.69
CA ASP A 691 -13.83 39.09 12.61
C ASP A 691 -12.76 38.19 11.97
N PHE A 692 -13.08 37.70 10.77
CA PHE A 692 -12.20 36.88 9.93
C PHE A 692 -10.82 37.52 9.65
N ALA A 693 -10.71 38.86 9.64
CA ALA A 693 -9.43 39.54 9.43
C ALA A 693 -8.42 39.25 10.56
N THR A 694 -8.91 39.04 11.80
CA THR A 694 -8.07 38.73 12.97
C THR A 694 -7.57 37.29 13.00
N LEU A 695 -8.32 36.35 12.39
CA LEU A 695 -8.01 34.92 12.37
C LEU A 695 -6.75 34.63 11.56
N LYS A 696 -6.02 33.55 11.91
CA LYS A 696 -4.77 33.13 11.24
C LYS A 696 -4.70 31.60 11.13
N GLY A 697 -4.04 31.10 10.10
CA GLY A 697 -3.85 29.66 9.87
C GLY A 697 -5.17 28.88 9.96
N ILE A 698 -5.14 27.77 10.71
CA ILE A 698 -6.27 26.84 10.88
C ILE A 698 -7.56 27.49 11.42
N ASP A 699 -7.50 28.65 12.08
CA ASP A 699 -8.70 29.38 12.52
C ASP A 699 -9.56 29.85 11.34
N ARG A 700 -8.92 30.26 10.23
CA ARG A 700 -9.63 30.67 9.00
C ARG A 700 -10.29 29.49 8.31
N GLU A 701 -9.62 28.34 8.32
CA GLU A 701 -10.18 27.09 7.80
C GLU A 701 -11.36 26.62 8.64
N THR A 702 -11.19 26.61 9.97
CA THR A 702 -12.24 26.22 10.93
C THR A 702 -13.47 27.13 10.78
N TYR A 703 -13.28 28.43 10.57
CA TYR A 703 -14.36 29.37 10.30
C TYR A 703 -15.20 29.01 9.07
N VAL A 704 -14.56 28.60 7.96
CA VAL A 704 -15.29 28.17 6.75
C VAL A 704 -15.85 26.75 6.92
N ARG A 705 -15.14 25.87 7.62
CA ARG A 705 -15.58 24.52 7.99
C ARG A 705 -16.82 24.54 8.90
N ASP A 706 -16.99 25.54 9.76
CA ASP A 706 -18.18 25.68 10.60
C ASP A 706 -19.41 26.10 9.79
N TYR A 707 -19.28 27.04 8.84
CA TYR A 707 -20.34 27.32 7.87
C TYR A 707 -20.68 26.06 7.05
N TYR A 708 -19.66 25.35 6.57
CA TYR A 708 -19.82 24.09 5.81
C TYR A 708 -20.59 23.04 6.62
N LEU A 709 -20.15 22.75 7.85
CA LEU A 709 -20.78 21.79 8.75
C LEU A 709 -22.22 22.20 9.10
N ALA A 710 -22.47 23.49 9.36
CA ALA A 710 -23.80 23.99 9.68
C ALA A 710 -24.78 23.72 8.54
N PHE A 711 -24.38 23.96 7.29
CA PHE A 711 -25.22 23.66 6.14
C PHE A 711 -25.36 22.16 5.86
N ALA A 712 -24.30 21.36 6.08
CA ALA A 712 -24.33 19.91 5.89
C ALA A 712 -25.23 19.19 6.91
N ARG A 713 -25.22 19.63 8.19
CA ARG A 713 -25.95 18.98 9.30
C ARG A 713 -27.32 19.58 9.58
N LEU A 714 -27.46 20.90 9.46
CA LEU A 714 -28.70 21.63 9.83
C LEU A 714 -29.51 22.04 8.58
N GLY A 715 -28.88 22.01 7.40
CA GLY A 715 -29.51 22.26 6.11
C GLY A 715 -29.35 23.68 5.58
N GLU A 716 -30.06 23.96 4.50
CA GLU A 716 -29.99 25.23 3.78
C GLU A 716 -30.65 26.38 4.59
N PRO A 717 -30.03 27.58 4.68
CA PRO A 717 -30.64 28.71 5.37
C PRO A 717 -31.85 29.29 4.60
N GLU A 718 -32.78 29.88 5.35
CA GLU A 718 -33.89 30.67 4.79
C GLU A 718 -33.39 31.81 3.89
N ALA A 719 -34.14 32.12 2.82
CA ALA A 719 -33.65 32.89 1.67
C ALA A 719 -32.90 34.19 2.01
N ALA A 720 -33.43 35.03 2.91
CA ALA A 720 -32.78 36.28 3.31
C ALA A 720 -31.49 36.08 4.13
N LEU A 721 -31.44 35.02 4.95
CA LEU A 721 -30.24 34.65 5.71
C LEU A 721 -29.18 34.00 4.81
N LYS A 722 -29.63 33.19 3.84
CA LYS A 722 -28.81 32.63 2.76
C LYS A 722 -28.14 33.72 1.94
N GLU A 723 -28.90 34.70 1.45
CA GLU A 723 -28.38 35.85 0.70
C GLU A 723 -27.38 36.67 1.52
N LYS A 724 -27.71 37.03 2.77
CA LYS A 724 -26.80 37.72 3.70
C LYS A 724 -25.48 36.96 3.87
N THR A 725 -25.54 35.65 4.06
CA THR A 725 -24.36 34.81 4.32
C THR A 725 -23.51 34.64 3.07
N ALA A 726 -24.14 34.42 1.91
CA ALA A 726 -23.47 34.40 0.62
C ALA A 726 -22.74 35.73 0.35
N ALA A 727 -23.42 36.87 0.49
CA ALA A 727 -22.85 38.20 0.28
C ALA A 727 -21.76 38.58 1.30
N LYS A 728 -21.69 37.90 2.45
CA LYS A 728 -20.56 38.00 3.40
C LYS A 728 -19.36 37.17 2.92
N LEU A 729 -19.54 35.87 2.69
CA LEU A 729 -18.46 34.97 2.32
C LEU A 729 -17.85 35.31 0.95
N SER A 730 -18.67 35.78 -0.01
CA SER A 730 -18.24 36.22 -1.34
C SER A 730 -17.32 37.45 -1.34
N LYS A 731 -17.30 38.22 -0.24
CA LYS A 731 -16.34 39.34 -0.01
C LYS A 731 -14.98 38.86 0.48
N LEU A 732 -14.91 37.69 1.11
CA LEU A 732 -13.64 37.08 1.53
C LEU A 732 -12.90 36.43 0.35
N PHE A 733 -13.62 36.11 -0.72
CA PHE A 733 -13.13 35.31 -1.84
C PHE A 733 -12.64 36.16 -3.03
N PRO A 734 -11.48 35.84 -3.67
CA PRO A 734 -10.48 34.88 -3.20
C PRO A 734 -9.67 35.45 -2.03
N THR A 735 -9.32 34.58 -1.10
CA THR A 735 -8.31 34.81 -0.06
C THR A 735 -6.90 34.57 -0.63
N SER A 736 -5.87 34.88 0.16
CA SER A 736 -4.47 34.53 -0.13
C SER A 736 -4.14 33.04 0.07
N ASP A 737 -5.11 32.21 0.49
CA ASP A 737 -4.94 30.79 0.75
C ASP A 737 -5.70 29.95 -0.32
N PRO A 738 -4.98 29.20 -1.17
CA PRO A 738 -5.59 28.39 -2.23
C PRO A 738 -6.60 27.35 -1.73
N TRP A 739 -6.33 26.70 -0.60
CA TRP A 739 -7.17 25.61 -0.11
C TRP A 739 -8.38 26.11 0.68
N LEU A 740 -8.25 27.26 1.34
CA LEU A 740 -9.40 27.99 1.87
C LEU A 740 -10.31 28.50 0.75
N ASN A 741 -9.75 28.87 -0.40
CA ASN A 741 -10.53 29.23 -1.58
C ASN A 741 -11.32 28.02 -2.11
N VAL A 742 -10.78 26.79 -2.06
CA VAL A 742 -11.52 25.57 -2.42
C VAL A 742 -12.77 25.39 -1.54
N ASP A 743 -12.61 25.48 -0.21
CA ASP A 743 -13.74 25.33 0.72
C ASP A 743 -14.79 26.44 0.51
N LEU A 744 -14.34 27.69 0.33
CA LEU A 744 -15.22 28.81 -0.02
C LEU A 744 -15.94 28.60 -1.35
N THR A 745 -15.31 28.00 -2.36
CA THR A 745 -15.97 27.67 -3.64
C THR A 745 -17.10 26.65 -3.43
N GLU A 746 -16.90 25.60 -2.62
CA GLU A 746 -17.99 24.64 -2.33
C GLU A 746 -19.15 25.30 -1.56
N VAL A 747 -18.84 26.08 -0.53
CA VAL A 747 -19.86 26.77 0.28
C VAL A 747 -20.63 27.80 -0.55
N LEU A 748 -19.96 28.61 -1.39
CA LEU A 748 -20.60 29.61 -2.24
C LEU A 748 -21.37 28.99 -3.42
N THR A 749 -20.92 27.84 -3.95
CA THR A 749 -21.70 27.03 -4.90
C THR A 749 -22.99 26.52 -4.25
N TYR A 750 -22.92 25.96 -3.03
CA TYR A 750 -24.09 25.46 -2.30
C TYR A 750 -25.08 26.58 -1.98
N LEU A 751 -24.59 27.74 -1.51
CA LEU A 751 -25.39 28.94 -1.29
C LEU A 751 -25.86 29.60 -2.61
N GLY A 752 -25.41 29.12 -3.77
CA GLY A 752 -25.84 29.60 -5.08
C GLY A 752 -25.53 31.09 -5.32
N ASP A 753 -24.43 31.60 -4.79
CA ASP A 753 -24.02 32.99 -5.03
C ASP A 753 -23.73 33.23 -6.52
N ALA A 754 -24.15 34.37 -7.04
CA ALA A 754 -23.83 34.80 -8.40
C ALA A 754 -22.52 35.63 -8.44
N ALA A 755 -22.15 36.32 -7.35
CA ALA A 755 -21.08 37.30 -7.34
C ALA A 755 -19.66 36.69 -7.29
N PHE A 756 -19.50 35.50 -6.69
CA PHE A 756 -18.20 34.81 -6.64
C PHE A 756 -17.85 34.10 -7.96
N LEU A 757 -18.84 33.72 -8.78
CA LEU A 757 -18.63 32.83 -9.92
C LEU A 757 -17.56 33.33 -10.92
N PRO A 758 -17.52 34.63 -11.32
CA PRO A 758 -16.47 35.11 -12.23
C PRO A 758 -15.06 34.96 -11.64
N LYS A 759 -14.92 35.10 -10.32
CA LYS A 759 -13.67 34.90 -9.58
C LYS A 759 -13.30 33.41 -9.50
N ALA A 760 -14.28 32.54 -9.27
CA ALA A 760 -14.05 31.10 -9.12
C ALA A 760 -13.70 30.42 -10.45
N VAL A 761 -14.36 30.81 -11.55
CA VAL A 761 -13.95 30.41 -12.91
C VAL A 761 -12.56 30.97 -13.26
N ALA A 762 -12.18 32.14 -12.72
CA ALA A 762 -10.81 32.63 -12.87
C ALA A 762 -9.78 31.75 -12.16
N LEU A 763 -10.06 31.25 -10.96
CA LEU A 763 -9.17 30.28 -10.29
C LEU A 763 -9.04 28.97 -11.07
N VAL A 764 -10.12 28.42 -11.65
CA VAL A 764 -10.04 27.21 -12.50
C VAL A 764 -9.07 27.37 -13.68
N ASP A 765 -8.95 28.57 -14.25
CA ASP A 765 -7.99 28.83 -15.33
C ASP A 765 -6.58 29.19 -14.85
N THR A 766 -6.42 29.84 -13.69
CA THR A 766 -5.15 30.46 -13.25
C THR A 766 -4.45 29.76 -12.08
N ALA A 767 -5.15 28.92 -11.33
CA ALA A 767 -4.60 28.20 -10.17
C ALA A 767 -3.36 27.36 -10.57
N PRO A 768 -2.24 27.47 -9.83
CA PRO A 768 -0.93 26.97 -10.26
C PRO A 768 -0.87 25.45 -10.49
N THR A 769 -1.67 24.64 -9.79
CA THR A 769 -1.62 23.18 -9.87
C THR A 769 -2.89 22.60 -10.50
N GLN A 770 -2.80 21.46 -11.19
CA GLN A 770 -3.99 20.81 -11.76
C GLN A 770 -4.96 20.39 -10.64
N GLU A 771 -4.42 20.01 -9.48
CA GLU A 771 -5.19 19.56 -8.32
C GLU A 771 -6.10 20.70 -7.80
N GLU A 772 -5.56 21.90 -7.56
CA GLU A 772 -6.34 23.08 -7.14
C GLU A 772 -7.48 23.43 -8.11
N GLN A 773 -7.21 23.36 -9.42
CA GLN A 773 -8.23 23.57 -10.47
C GLN A 773 -9.31 22.51 -10.45
N ILE A 774 -8.93 21.23 -10.30
CA ILE A 774 -9.87 20.10 -10.17
C ILE A 774 -10.72 20.26 -8.91
N ALA A 775 -10.17 20.78 -7.81
CA ALA A 775 -10.90 21.06 -6.59
C ALA A 775 -11.97 22.13 -6.81
N HIS A 776 -11.63 23.26 -7.44
CA HIS A 776 -12.61 24.29 -7.79
C HIS A 776 -13.65 23.79 -8.81
N ALA A 777 -13.24 23.08 -9.86
CA ALA A 777 -14.13 22.55 -10.89
C ALA A 777 -15.08 21.46 -10.35
N MET A 778 -14.64 20.66 -9.37
CA MET A 778 -15.48 19.69 -8.66
C MET A 778 -16.68 20.38 -8.01
N SER A 779 -16.51 21.54 -7.39
CA SER A 779 -17.63 22.31 -6.84
C SER A 779 -18.43 22.99 -7.96
N LEU A 780 -17.76 23.74 -8.85
CA LEU A 780 -18.40 24.61 -9.85
C LEU A 780 -19.29 23.89 -10.86
N ARG A 781 -19.11 22.57 -11.06
CA ARG A 781 -20.04 21.76 -11.86
C ARG A 781 -21.50 21.80 -11.38
N PHE A 782 -21.74 22.14 -10.12
CA PHE A 782 -23.07 22.33 -9.53
C PHE A 782 -23.50 23.79 -9.34
N ALA A 783 -22.71 24.77 -9.79
CA ALA A 783 -23.11 26.17 -9.73
C ALA A 783 -24.32 26.43 -10.65
N LYS A 784 -25.40 26.97 -10.08
CA LYS A 784 -26.67 27.22 -10.80
C LYS A 784 -26.82 28.66 -11.29
N ASN A 785 -26.22 29.60 -10.58
CA ASN A 785 -26.41 31.05 -10.74
C ASN A 785 -25.12 31.74 -11.19
N GLY A 786 -25.24 32.95 -11.74
CA GLY A 786 -24.09 33.81 -12.12
C GLY A 786 -23.43 33.49 -13.47
N TRP A 787 -23.85 32.43 -14.16
CA TRP A 787 -23.32 32.07 -15.48
C TRP A 787 -23.67 33.10 -16.55
N THR A 788 -22.66 33.58 -17.27
CA THR A 788 -22.79 34.27 -18.56
C THR A 788 -22.28 33.35 -19.69
N PRO A 789 -22.58 33.63 -20.97
CA PRO A 789 -22.06 32.84 -22.09
C PRO A 789 -20.53 32.72 -22.08
N GLU A 790 -19.82 33.80 -21.73
CA GLU A 790 -18.36 33.86 -21.71
C GLU A 790 -17.76 33.05 -20.55
N LEU A 791 -18.41 33.08 -19.38
CA LEU A 791 -18.00 32.26 -18.23
C LEU A 791 -18.24 30.77 -18.48
N ARG A 792 -19.38 30.43 -19.11
CA ARG A 792 -19.65 29.06 -19.58
C ARG A 792 -18.61 28.62 -20.60
N GLU A 793 -18.31 29.44 -21.61
CA GLU A 793 -17.34 29.08 -22.64
C GLU A 793 -15.93 28.87 -22.04
N ARG A 794 -15.50 29.72 -21.09
CA ARG A 794 -14.25 29.48 -20.32
C ARG A 794 -14.27 28.15 -19.58
N PHE A 795 -15.29 27.91 -18.76
CA PHE A 795 -15.36 26.69 -17.94
C PHE A 795 -15.43 25.43 -18.82
N PHE A 796 -16.19 25.45 -19.91
CA PHE A 796 -16.24 24.32 -20.84
C PHE A 796 -14.98 24.17 -21.71
N LYS A 797 -14.23 25.25 -21.99
CA LYS A 797 -12.87 25.12 -22.55
C LYS A 797 -11.94 24.41 -21.57
N TRP A 798 -12.01 24.73 -20.27
CA TRP A 798 -11.25 23.97 -19.27
C TRP A 798 -11.68 22.49 -19.23
N VAL A 799 -12.98 22.22 -19.06
CA VAL A 799 -13.56 20.87 -18.91
C VAL A 799 -13.34 19.99 -20.15
N CYS A 800 -13.57 20.51 -21.36
CA CYS A 800 -13.52 19.72 -22.59
C CYS A 800 -12.15 19.73 -23.26
N LEU A 801 -11.34 20.78 -23.10
CA LEU A 801 -10.10 20.94 -23.86
C LEU A 801 -8.83 20.75 -23.03
N ARG A 802 -8.81 21.24 -21.79
CA ARG A 802 -7.60 21.29 -20.94
C ARG A 802 -7.53 20.15 -19.92
N ALA A 803 -8.58 19.94 -19.14
CA ALA A 803 -8.66 18.86 -18.15
C ALA A 803 -8.42 17.44 -18.72
N PRO A 804 -8.78 17.12 -19.97
CA PRO A 804 -8.46 15.80 -20.57
C PRO A 804 -6.99 15.63 -21.01
N THR A 805 -6.18 16.69 -21.02
CA THR A 805 -4.72 16.60 -21.30
C THR A 805 -3.94 16.11 -20.08
N TYR A 806 -4.46 16.41 -18.88
CA TYR A 806 -3.88 16.10 -17.57
C TYR A 806 -3.73 14.60 -17.32
N LYS A 807 -2.89 14.26 -16.33
CA LYS A 807 -2.47 12.89 -16.00
C LYS A 807 -2.60 12.63 -14.50
N GLY A 808 -2.87 11.38 -14.13
CA GLY A 808 -2.99 10.94 -12.74
C GLY A 808 -3.25 9.42 -12.66
N GLY A 809 -3.68 8.96 -11.48
CA GLY A 809 -3.92 7.55 -11.18
C GLY A 809 -5.09 6.94 -11.96
N ALA A 810 -5.33 5.64 -11.75
CA ALA A 810 -6.31 4.87 -12.52
C ALA A 810 -7.76 5.39 -12.46
N SER A 811 -8.13 6.16 -11.42
CA SER A 811 -9.43 6.85 -11.31
C SER A 811 -9.52 8.16 -12.12
N PHE A 812 -8.38 8.78 -12.50
CA PHE A 812 -8.30 10.17 -12.97
C PHE A 812 -9.27 10.50 -14.11
N SER A 813 -9.26 9.68 -15.17
CA SER A 813 -10.12 9.91 -16.34
C SER A 813 -11.61 9.77 -16.03
N LEU A 814 -11.99 8.97 -15.04
CA LEU A 814 -13.38 8.84 -14.61
C LEU A 814 -13.82 10.08 -13.82
N PHE A 815 -12.97 10.60 -12.94
CA PHE A 815 -13.24 11.86 -12.24
C PHE A 815 -13.45 13.03 -13.21
N MET A 816 -12.63 13.14 -14.27
CA MET A 816 -12.81 14.20 -15.28
C MET A 816 -14.09 13.98 -16.12
N GLN A 817 -14.46 12.73 -16.41
CA GLN A 817 -15.72 12.40 -17.09
C GLN A 817 -16.95 12.74 -16.22
N ASP A 818 -16.91 12.48 -14.92
CA ASP A 818 -17.98 12.89 -14.00
C ASP A 818 -18.08 14.42 -13.86
N ILE A 819 -16.95 15.14 -13.77
CA ILE A 819 -16.97 16.62 -13.78
C ILE A 819 -17.66 17.14 -15.04
N ARG A 820 -17.27 16.62 -16.21
CA ARG A 820 -17.88 16.98 -17.50
C ARG A 820 -19.36 16.67 -17.55
N LYS A 821 -19.76 15.45 -17.18
CA LYS A 821 -21.14 14.98 -17.20
C LYS A 821 -22.06 15.80 -16.30
N ASP A 822 -21.63 16.06 -15.06
CA ASP A 822 -22.44 16.83 -14.10
C ASP A 822 -22.55 18.30 -14.54
N ALA A 823 -21.49 18.88 -15.14
CA ALA A 823 -21.53 20.22 -15.72
C ALA A 823 -22.44 20.32 -16.96
N GLU A 824 -22.37 19.36 -17.90
CA GLU A 824 -23.24 19.31 -19.08
C GLU A 824 -24.72 19.16 -18.72
N ALA A 825 -25.03 18.41 -17.66
CA ALA A 825 -26.38 18.30 -17.11
C ALA A 825 -26.91 19.64 -16.56
N GLY A 826 -26.02 20.57 -16.18
CA GLY A 826 -26.34 21.92 -15.75
C GLY A 826 -26.55 22.94 -16.89
N LEU A 827 -26.56 22.51 -18.17
CA LEU A 827 -26.79 23.38 -19.33
C LEU A 827 -28.27 23.42 -19.76
N THR A 828 -28.76 24.61 -20.11
CA THR A 828 -29.97 24.80 -20.91
C THR A 828 -29.74 24.38 -22.37
N ASP A 829 -30.80 24.10 -23.12
CA ASP A 829 -30.67 23.67 -24.52
C ASP A 829 -30.12 24.77 -25.44
N ALA A 830 -30.35 26.04 -25.09
CA ALA A 830 -29.72 27.18 -25.77
C ALA A 830 -28.20 27.21 -25.54
N GLU A 831 -27.73 26.98 -24.31
CA GLU A 831 -26.30 26.87 -24.01
C GLU A 831 -25.67 25.65 -24.69
N LYS A 832 -26.36 24.49 -24.75
CA LYS A 832 -25.87 23.30 -25.48
C LYS A 832 -25.66 23.58 -26.97
N VAL A 833 -26.56 24.33 -27.60
CA VAL A 833 -26.41 24.75 -29.01
C VAL A 833 -25.25 25.72 -29.18
N ALA A 834 -25.12 26.73 -28.31
CA ALA A 834 -24.04 27.72 -28.37
C ALA A 834 -22.65 27.12 -28.09
N LEU A 835 -22.55 26.25 -27.08
CA LEU A 835 -21.29 25.61 -26.65
C LEU A 835 -20.94 24.37 -27.49
N LYS A 836 -21.80 23.93 -28.42
CA LYS A 836 -21.58 22.75 -29.27
C LYS A 836 -20.15 22.69 -29.87
N PRO A 837 -19.56 23.78 -30.41
CA PRO A 837 -18.19 23.74 -30.93
C PRO A 837 -17.12 23.43 -29.86
N VAL A 838 -17.35 23.76 -28.59
CA VAL A 838 -16.45 23.47 -27.47
C VAL A 838 -16.70 22.07 -26.90
N LEU A 839 -17.97 21.63 -26.84
CA LEU A 839 -18.37 20.31 -26.36
C LEU A 839 -17.91 19.18 -27.31
N GLU A 840 -17.95 19.41 -28.63
CA GLU A 840 -17.53 18.45 -29.66
C GLU A 840 -16.05 18.63 -30.10
N ALA A 841 -15.39 19.72 -29.71
CA ALA A 841 -13.97 19.90 -29.97
C ALA A 841 -13.13 18.82 -29.26
N LYS A 842 -12.07 18.39 -29.94
CA LYS A 842 -11.07 17.49 -29.36
C LYS A 842 -10.19 18.26 -28.37
N PRO A 843 -9.68 17.62 -27.30
CA PRO A 843 -8.71 18.23 -26.42
C PRO A 843 -7.54 18.81 -27.19
N ASP A 844 -7.29 20.10 -26.99
CA ASP A 844 -6.17 20.80 -27.61
C ASP A 844 -4.91 20.45 -26.83
N VAL A 845 -4.30 19.31 -27.20
CA VAL A 845 -3.01 18.87 -26.68
C VAL A 845 -1.93 19.76 -27.29
N GLN A 846 -1.92 21.04 -26.89
CA GLN A 846 -0.83 21.96 -27.19
C GLN A 846 0.42 21.43 -26.51
N THR A 847 1.23 20.70 -27.29
CA THR A 847 2.62 20.40 -26.91
C THR A 847 3.29 21.73 -26.63
N PRO A 848 3.75 22.01 -25.39
CA PRO A 848 4.16 23.36 -25.02
C PRO A 848 5.21 23.93 -25.98
N GLN A 849 4.89 25.07 -26.58
CA GLN A 849 5.74 25.67 -27.61
C GLN A 849 6.91 26.38 -26.93
N PHE A 850 8.11 25.84 -27.17
CA PHE A 850 9.39 26.40 -26.75
C PHE A 850 10.25 26.70 -27.97
N THR A 851 11.03 27.79 -27.89
CA THR A 851 11.95 28.20 -28.95
C THR A 851 13.27 27.48 -28.77
N PHE A 852 13.38 26.28 -29.35
CA PHE A 852 14.59 25.45 -29.31
C PHE A 852 15.71 26.05 -30.16
N THR A 853 16.48 26.97 -29.58
CA THR A 853 17.74 27.47 -30.17
C THR A 853 18.82 26.41 -30.01
N PRO A 854 19.49 25.92 -31.08
CA PRO A 854 20.58 24.96 -30.94
C PRO A 854 21.71 25.52 -30.05
N ARG A 855 21.91 24.90 -28.88
CA ARG A 855 22.96 25.27 -27.91
C ARG A 855 24.09 24.25 -27.98
N ASN A 856 25.33 24.74 -27.93
CA ASN A 856 26.51 23.89 -27.78
C ASN A 856 26.61 23.35 -26.34
N PHE A 857 27.39 22.28 -26.14
CA PHE A 857 27.83 21.88 -24.81
C PHE A 857 28.66 23.01 -24.18
N VAL A 858 28.34 23.36 -22.93
CA VAL A 858 29.03 24.40 -22.15
C VAL A 858 29.96 23.75 -21.13
N LYS A 859 29.41 22.91 -20.25
CA LYS A 859 30.13 22.25 -19.15
C LYS A 859 29.33 21.06 -18.65
N ASN A 860 29.98 20.04 -18.11
CA ASN A 860 29.30 19.03 -17.30
C ASN A 860 29.33 19.48 -15.85
N TYR A 861 28.30 20.22 -15.43
CA TYR A 861 28.28 20.87 -14.12
C TYR A 861 28.19 19.85 -12.96
N THR A 862 28.92 20.13 -11.89
CA THR A 862 28.76 19.53 -10.57
C THR A 862 28.22 20.57 -9.58
N MET A 863 27.77 20.16 -8.39
CA MET A 863 27.36 21.14 -7.37
C MET A 863 28.49 22.10 -6.97
N ALA A 864 29.74 21.63 -6.92
CA ALA A 864 30.90 22.47 -6.65
C ALA A 864 31.14 23.55 -7.73
N ASP A 865 30.59 23.37 -8.94
CA ASP A 865 30.65 24.35 -10.04
C ASP A 865 29.52 25.39 -10.00
N LEU A 866 28.54 25.22 -9.11
CA LEU A 866 27.36 26.10 -9.00
C LEU A 866 27.17 26.64 -7.56
N ASP A 867 27.96 26.16 -6.60
CA ASP A 867 27.86 26.55 -5.18
C ASP A 867 28.06 28.07 -4.95
N HIS A 868 28.75 28.78 -5.85
CA HIS A 868 28.88 30.25 -5.80
C HIS A 868 27.62 31.01 -6.23
N LEU A 869 26.64 30.35 -6.87
CA LEU A 869 25.36 30.95 -7.27
C LEU A 869 24.30 30.89 -6.16
N LEU A 870 24.57 30.19 -5.05
CA LEU A 870 23.58 29.86 -4.02
C LEU A 870 23.25 31.01 -3.04
N GLY A 871 23.61 32.24 -3.39
CA GLY A 871 23.33 33.44 -2.59
C GLY A 871 23.59 34.77 -3.31
N VAL A 872 23.81 34.73 -4.63
CA VAL A 872 24.00 35.90 -5.50
C VAL A 872 23.55 35.57 -6.93
N GLY A 873 23.00 36.55 -7.65
CA GLY A 873 22.61 36.46 -9.06
C GLY A 873 21.10 36.26 -9.31
N LEU A 874 20.27 36.15 -8.27
CA LEU A 874 18.80 36.15 -8.38
C LEU A 874 18.19 37.54 -8.09
N GLU A 875 18.99 38.49 -7.60
CA GLU A 875 18.57 39.84 -7.23
C GLU A 875 18.32 40.73 -8.46
N GLY A 876 17.15 40.56 -9.09
CA GLY A 876 16.66 41.41 -10.16
C GLY A 876 17.24 41.11 -11.55
N GLY A 877 16.63 41.74 -12.54
CA GLY A 877 17.07 41.69 -13.95
C GLY A 877 17.15 40.31 -14.61
N ARG A 878 16.61 39.24 -14.00
CA ARG A 878 16.54 37.90 -14.63
C ARG A 878 15.60 37.93 -15.84
N ASN A 879 15.80 37.01 -16.78
CA ASN A 879 14.95 36.92 -17.97
C ASN A 879 13.91 35.80 -17.86
N PHE A 880 12.66 36.17 -17.55
CA PHE A 880 11.52 35.26 -17.46
C PHE A 880 11.29 34.44 -18.74
N ASP A 881 11.35 35.09 -19.91
CA ASP A 881 11.06 34.43 -21.18
C ASP A 881 12.20 33.48 -21.59
N ASN A 882 13.46 33.78 -21.21
CA ASN A 882 14.56 32.82 -21.29
C ASN A 882 14.29 31.64 -20.35
N GLY A 883 14.03 31.89 -19.06
CA GLY A 883 13.74 30.85 -18.06
C GLY A 883 12.64 29.86 -18.45
N ARG A 884 11.52 30.33 -19.02
CA ARG A 884 10.47 29.44 -19.57
C ARG A 884 10.97 28.62 -20.76
N ASN A 885 11.69 29.22 -21.71
CA ASN A 885 12.25 28.47 -22.85
C ASN A 885 13.29 27.45 -22.40
N LEU A 886 14.06 27.74 -21.35
CA LEU A 886 15.04 26.85 -20.74
C LEU A 886 14.40 25.64 -20.06
N PHE A 887 13.25 25.81 -19.38
CA PHE A 887 12.47 24.68 -18.83
C PHE A 887 12.03 23.69 -19.93
N GLY A 888 11.73 24.22 -21.12
CA GLY A 888 11.48 23.43 -22.33
C GLY A 888 12.75 22.78 -22.90
N GLN A 889 13.81 23.57 -23.07
CA GLN A 889 15.06 23.14 -23.70
C GLN A 889 15.83 22.10 -22.88
N ALA A 890 15.82 22.22 -21.55
CA ALA A 890 16.32 21.22 -20.62
C ALA A 890 15.40 19.98 -20.52
N THR A 891 14.30 19.93 -21.28
CA THR A 891 13.33 18.82 -21.36
C THR A 891 12.59 18.55 -20.04
N CYS A 892 12.71 19.43 -19.03
CA CYS A 892 12.04 19.30 -17.74
C CYS A 892 10.52 19.13 -17.87
N PHE A 893 9.92 19.86 -18.81
CA PHE A 893 8.49 19.77 -19.15
C PHE A 893 8.01 18.37 -19.55
N ALA A 894 8.89 17.48 -20.04
CA ALA A 894 8.48 16.14 -20.46
C ALA A 894 8.08 15.26 -19.26
N CYS A 895 8.70 15.50 -18.09
CA CYS A 895 8.44 14.73 -16.87
C CYS A 895 7.63 15.52 -15.84
N HIS A 896 7.89 16.83 -15.72
CA HIS A 896 7.35 17.70 -14.68
C HIS A 896 6.29 18.67 -15.21
N ARG A 897 5.36 19.02 -14.34
CA ARG A 897 4.38 20.09 -14.55
C ARG A 897 4.96 21.41 -14.04
N PHE A 898 4.74 22.50 -14.76
CA PHE A 898 4.96 23.84 -14.26
C PHE A 898 3.87 24.78 -14.78
N GLY A 899 3.08 25.34 -13.87
CA GLY A 899 1.79 25.94 -14.17
C GLY A 899 0.88 24.94 -14.88
N GLN A 900 0.53 25.28 -16.12
CA GLN A 900 -0.44 24.53 -16.93
C GLN A 900 0.21 23.63 -17.97
N GLU A 901 1.53 23.53 -17.96
CA GLU A 901 2.33 22.91 -19.03
C GLU A 901 3.19 21.77 -18.48
N GLY A 902 3.35 20.72 -19.30
CA GLY A 902 4.25 19.60 -19.03
C GLY A 902 3.59 18.31 -18.54
N GLY A 903 4.43 17.35 -18.15
CA GLY A 903 4.04 16.01 -17.73
C GLY A 903 3.66 15.90 -16.24
N ALA A 904 3.24 14.71 -15.82
CA ALA A 904 3.08 14.37 -14.40
C ALA A 904 3.73 13.02 -14.07
N ILE A 905 4.90 12.74 -14.69
CA ILE A 905 5.75 11.62 -14.29
C ILE A 905 6.42 11.95 -12.95
N GLY A 906 7.02 13.14 -12.88
CA GLY A 906 7.66 13.67 -11.69
C GLY A 906 6.74 14.60 -10.89
N PRO A 907 7.25 15.20 -9.79
CA PRO A 907 6.51 16.18 -9.02
C PRO A 907 6.17 17.43 -9.84
N ASP A 908 5.01 18.02 -9.55
CA ASP A 908 4.64 19.38 -9.97
C ASP A 908 5.60 20.37 -9.32
N LEU A 909 6.29 21.16 -10.16
CA LEU A 909 7.32 22.11 -9.74
C LEU A 909 6.77 23.54 -9.53
N THR A 910 5.49 23.81 -9.84
CA THR A 910 4.89 25.15 -9.75
C THR A 910 4.92 25.72 -8.34
N SER A 911 4.91 24.86 -7.33
CA SER A 911 5.01 25.25 -5.91
C SER A 911 6.37 24.87 -5.28
N VAL A 912 7.41 24.61 -6.08
CA VAL A 912 8.73 24.16 -5.59
C VAL A 912 9.40 25.17 -4.64
N ALA A 913 9.18 26.46 -4.90
CA ALA A 913 9.75 27.59 -4.16
C ALA A 913 9.39 27.66 -2.66
N GLY A 914 8.36 26.92 -2.23
CA GLY A 914 7.96 26.80 -0.82
C GLY A 914 8.29 25.44 -0.19
N LYS A 915 9.05 24.57 -0.88
CA LYS A 915 9.35 23.19 -0.45
C LYS A 915 10.84 22.88 -0.34
N TYR A 916 11.67 23.56 -1.12
CA TYR A 916 13.11 23.30 -1.23
C TYR A 916 13.89 24.61 -1.21
N SER A 917 15.11 24.61 -0.67
CA SER A 917 16.02 25.75 -0.87
C SER A 917 16.57 25.78 -2.30
N VAL A 918 17.18 26.89 -2.68
CA VAL A 918 17.89 27.05 -3.97
C VAL A 918 18.97 25.96 -4.14
N ARG A 919 19.64 25.56 -3.05
CA ARG A 919 20.63 24.48 -3.06
C ARG A 919 20.00 23.14 -3.35
N ASP A 920 18.95 22.77 -2.63
CA ASP A 920 18.34 21.44 -2.71
C ASP A 920 17.72 21.22 -4.10
N LEU A 921 17.07 22.25 -4.64
CA LEU A 921 16.53 22.24 -6.00
C LEU A 921 17.64 22.04 -7.05
N LEU A 922 18.79 22.72 -6.93
CA LEU A 922 19.92 22.47 -7.82
C LEU A 922 20.54 21.07 -7.63
N VAL A 923 20.62 20.56 -6.39
CA VAL A 923 21.09 19.19 -6.11
C VAL A 923 20.21 18.16 -6.84
N HIS A 924 18.88 18.30 -6.77
CA HIS A 924 17.96 17.39 -7.47
C HIS A 924 18.02 17.53 -9.01
N ILE A 925 18.44 18.68 -9.56
CA ILE A 925 18.58 18.87 -11.02
C ILE A 925 19.93 18.38 -11.55
N VAL A 926 21.02 18.63 -10.82
CA VAL A 926 22.39 18.27 -11.23
C VAL A 926 22.68 16.79 -10.94
N GLU A 927 22.22 16.30 -9.79
CA GLU A 927 22.46 14.94 -9.30
C GLU A 927 21.12 14.17 -9.11
N PRO A 928 20.26 14.03 -10.14
CA PRO A 928 18.88 13.52 -10.00
C PRO A 928 18.76 12.06 -9.54
N SER A 929 19.89 11.34 -9.46
CA SER A 929 19.98 9.96 -8.96
C SER A 929 20.61 9.85 -7.56
N LYS A 930 20.93 10.98 -6.92
CA LYS A 930 21.44 11.05 -5.54
C LYS A 930 20.39 10.64 -4.52
N GLU A 931 19.16 11.11 -4.74
CA GLU A 931 17.99 10.84 -3.93
C GLU A 931 16.78 10.75 -4.85
N ILE A 932 16.15 9.57 -4.88
CA ILE A 932 14.98 9.27 -5.72
C ILE A 932 13.84 8.93 -4.77
N SER A 933 12.88 9.84 -4.63
CA SER A 933 11.68 9.60 -3.81
C SER A 933 10.94 8.34 -4.28
N ASP A 934 10.51 7.51 -3.33
CA ASP A 934 9.79 6.25 -3.60
C ASP A 934 8.44 6.48 -4.30
N GLN A 935 7.90 7.70 -4.26
CA GLN A 935 6.75 8.10 -5.07
C GLN A 935 7.00 8.03 -6.59
N TYR A 936 8.27 8.18 -7.00
CA TYR A 936 8.72 8.36 -8.38
C TYR A 936 9.79 7.34 -8.82
N GLY A 937 10.24 6.46 -7.91
CA GLY A 937 11.18 5.39 -8.22
C GLY A 937 10.60 4.30 -9.12
N GLN A 938 11.45 3.77 -10.02
CA GLN A 938 11.18 2.55 -10.79
C GLN A 938 12.04 1.39 -10.29
N LEU A 939 11.58 0.16 -10.47
CA LEU A 939 12.40 -1.04 -10.31
C LEU A 939 13.15 -1.36 -11.60
N GLU A 940 14.34 -1.91 -11.45
CA GLU A 940 15.03 -2.72 -12.47
C GLU A 940 14.75 -4.20 -12.16
N VAL A 941 14.10 -4.91 -13.08
CA VAL A 941 13.81 -6.35 -13.00
C VAL A 941 14.70 -7.08 -14.00
N THR A 942 15.73 -7.75 -13.51
CA THR A 942 16.64 -8.57 -14.33
C THR A 942 16.09 -10.00 -14.42
N LEU A 943 16.00 -10.54 -15.63
CA LEU A 943 15.52 -11.91 -15.88
C LEU A 943 16.68 -12.92 -15.94
N ASN A 944 16.34 -14.21 -15.90
CA ASN A 944 17.30 -15.32 -15.91
C ASN A 944 18.14 -15.42 -17.19
N ASP A 945 17.65 -14.90 -18.31
CA ASP A 945 18.39 -14.75 -19.57
C ASP A 945 19.34 -13.53 -19.59
N GLY A 946 19.29 -12.68 -18.56
CA GLY A 946 20.07 -11.45 -18.44
C GLY A 946 19.42 -10.21 -19.07
N SER A 947 18.22 -10.33 -19.66
CA SER A 947 17.42 -9.18 -20.09
C SER A 947 16.90 -8.38 -18.88
N LYS A 948 16.52 -7.12 -19.12
CA LYS A 948 16.06 -6.20 -18.07
C LYS A 948 14.73 -5.55 -18.47
N VAL A 949 13.81 -5.48 -17.51
CA VAL A 949 12.55 -4.75 -17.60
C VAL A 949 12.56 -3.67 -16.53
N PHE A 950 12.36 -2.41 -16.92
CA PHE A 950 12.27 -1.29 -15.98
C PHE A 950 10.81 -0.89 -15.78
N GLY A 951 10.40 -0.62 -14.54
CA GLY A 951 9.01 -0.24 -14.27
C GLY A 951 8.58 -0.28 -12.82
N ARG A 952 7.36 0.17 -12.54
CA ARG A 952 6.76 0.22 -11.20
C ARG A 952 5.73 -0.90 -11.00
N ILE A 953 5.73 -1.56 -9.84
CA ILE A 953 4.77 -2.64 -9.56
C ILE A 953 3.35 -2.07 -9.49
N MET A 954 2.47 -2.59 -10.35
CA MET A 954 1.02 -2.33 -10.36
C MET A 954 0.23 -3.46 -9.70
N ASN A 955 0.74 -4.69 -9.73
CA ASN A 955 0.15 -5.85 -9.05
C ASN A 955 1.20 -6.96 -8.85
N LEU A 956 1.10 -7.65 -7.72
CA LEU A 956 1.91 -8.82 -7.36
C LEU A 956 0.95 -9.87 -6.77
N ALA A 957 0.90 -11.07 -7.37
CA ALA A 957 0.06 -12.17 -6.91
C ALA A 957 0.63 -13.51 -7.36
N GLY A 958 0.87 -14.43 -6.41
CA GLY A 958 1.54 -15.70 -6.69
C GLY A 958 2.84 -15.52 -7.49
N ASP A 959 2.92 -16.21 -8.63
CA ASP A 959 4.05 -16.19 -9.57
C ASP A 959 4.08 -14.97 -10.51
N ARG A 960 3.09 -14.07 -10.50
CA ARG A 960 3.02 -12.96 -11.46
C ARG A 960 3.31 -11.60 -10.82
N ILE A 961 4.20 -10.85 -11.46
CA ILE A 961 4.33 -9.39 -11.32
C ILE A 961 3.66 -8.73 -12.53
N THR A 962 3.02 -7.59 -12.34
CA THR A 962 2.65 -6.68 -13.43
C THR A 962 3.31 -5.34 -13.16
N LEU A 963 4.23 -4.94 -14.04
CA LEU A 963 4.93 -3.66 -13.99
C LEU A 963 4.24 -2.67 -14.93
N ASN A 964 4.11 -1.40 -14.57
CA ASN A 964 4.02 -0.33 -15.56
C ASN A 964 5.44 -0.02 -16.06
N ILE A 965 5.67 -0.15 -17.37
CA ILE A 965 7.00 -0.01 -18.00
C ILE A 965 7.21 1.33 -18.71
N ASN A 966 6.22 2.23 -18.66
CA ASN A 966 6.30 3.57 -19.22
C ASN A 966 5.36 4.50 -18.44
N MET A 967 5.93 5.29 -17.55
CA MET A 967 5.16 6.16 -16.65
C MET A 967 4.40 7.30 -17.37
N MET A 968 4.58 7.49 -18.69
CA MET A 968 3.73 8.36 -19.52
C MET A 968 2.40 7.71 -19.95
N ASP A 969 2.29 6.38 -19.93
CA ASP A 969 1.07 5.64 -20.18
C ASP A 969 0.81 4.63 -19.06
N PRO A 970 -0.14 4.89 -18.14
CA PRO A 970 -0.45 3.97 -17.05
C PRO A 970 -0.90 2.57 -17.53
N ASN A 971 -1.32 2.43 -18.78
CA ASN A 971 -1.75 1.15 -19.38
C ASN A 971 -0.60 0.35 -20.01
N ALA A 972 0.56 0.98 -20.25
CA ALA A 972 1.76 0.33 -20.78
C ALA A 972 2.36 -0.61 -19.73
N THR A 973 1.74 -1.77 -19.59
CA THR A 973 2.06 -2.77 -18.57
C THR A 973 2.70 -4.01 -19.15
N GLN A 974 3.73 -4.51 -18.48
CA GLN A 974 4.37 -5.79 -18.78
C GLN A 974 4.12 -6.76 -17.64
N ALA A 975 3.57 -7.93 -17.97
CA ALA A 975 3.51 -9.06 -17.06
C ALA A 975 4.86 -9.78 -17.07
N VAL A 976 5.38 -10.08 -15.88
CA VAL A 976 6.63 -10.85 -15.69
C VAL A 976 6.32 -12.04 -14.78
N ASP A 977 6.71 -13.23 -15.22
CA ASP A 977 6.70 -14.43 -14.37
C ASP A 977 7.91 -14.39 -13.43
N ARG A 978 7.66 -14.48 -12.12
CA ARG A 978 8.66 -14.43 -11.05
C ARG A 978 9.68 -15.55 -11.14
N LYS A 979 9.33 -16.70 -11.70
CA LYS A 979 10.26 -17.82 -11.91
C LYS A 979 11.27 -17.52 -13.02
N LEU A 980 11.01 -16.52 -13.86
CA LEU A 980 11.96 -15.98 -14.84
C LEU A 980 12.77 -14.80 -14.29
N VAL A 981 12.45 -14.28 -13.09
CA VAL A 981 13.18 -13.16 -12.46
C VAL A 981 14.43 -13.69 -11.76
N LYS A 982 15.57 -13.07 -12.07
CA LYS A 982 16.89 -13.35 -11.46
C LYS A 982 17.17 -12.46 -10.26
N SER A 983 16.78 -11.19 -10.37
CA SER A 983 16.81 -10.20 -9.29
C SER A 983 15.88 -9.04 -9.63
N MET A 984 15.44 -8.31 -8.61
CA MET A 984 14.87 -6.99 -8.79
C MET A 984 15.56 -6.02 -7.83
N GLU A 985 15.76 -4.78 -8.25
CA GLU A 985 16.31 -3.72 -7.41
C GLU A 985 15.57 -2.41 -7.69
N GLN A 986 15.51 -1.50 -6.72
CA GLN A 986 15.20 -0.12 -7.02
C GLN A 986 16.29 0.47 -7.91
N SER A 987 15.89 1.13 -9.00
CA SER A 987 16.83 1.70 -9.96
C SER A 987 17.70 2.78 -9.32
N LYS A 988 19.03 2.56 -9.31
CA LYS A 988 20.03 3.56 -8.91
C LYS A 988 20.19 4.70 -9.92
N VAL A 989 19.47 4.62 -11.05
CA VAL A 989 19.39 5.66 -12.07
C VAL A 989 17.97 6.21 -12.07
N SER A 990 17.83 7.52 -11.88
CA SER A 990 16.56 8.22 -11.94
C SER A 990 15.97 8.21 -13.34
N MET A 991 14.65 8.30 -13.44
CA MET A 991 13.98 8.53 -14.72
C MET A 991 14.24 9.96 -15.25
N MET A 992 14.62 10.88 -14.36
CA MET A 992 15.11 12.21 -14.71
C MET A 992 16.58 12.11 -15.18
N PRO A 993 16.90 12.44 -16.44
CA PRO A 993 18.26 12.30 -16.95
C PRO A 993 19.25 13.24 -16.23
N PRO A 994 20.51 12.83 -16.01
CA PRO A 994 21.55 13.74 -15.51
C PRO A 994 22.01 14.72 -16.60
N GLY A 995 22.60 15.84 -16.19
CA GLY A 995 23.25 16.78 -17.11
C GLY A 995 22.31 17.68 -17.92
N LEU A 996 21.06 17.86 -17.48
CA LEU A 996 20.07 18.73 -18.14
C LEU A 996 20.54 20.18 -18.32
N LEU A 997 21.42 20.65 -17.43
CA LEU A 997 21.99 22.00 -17.47
C LEU A 997 23.24 22.12 -18.38
N ASN A 998 23.74 21.03 -18.97
CA ASN A 998 25.08 21.00 -19.59
C ASN A 998 25.23 21.85 -20.87
N THR A 999 24.12 22.35 -21.44
CA THR A 999 24.10 23.27 -22.59
C THR A 999 23.80 24.72 -22.20
N LEU A 1000 23.67 24.99 -20.90
CA LEU A 1000 23.27 26.29 -20.34
C LEU A 1000 24.49 27.03 -19.78
N SER A 1001 24.50 28.36 -19.87
CA SER A 1001 25.45 29.19 -19.11
C SER A 1001 24.99 29.37 -17.66
N GLU A 1002 25.87 29.84 -16.77
CA GLU A 1002 25.49 30.15 -15.38
C GLU A 1002 24.35 31.19 -15.31
N SER A 1003 24.28 32.16 -16.23
CA SER A 1003 23.15 33.11 -16.28
C SER A 1003 21.86 32.47 -16.80
N ASP A 1004 21.93 31.48 -17.68
CA ASP A 1004 20.76 30.70 -18.08
C ASP A 1004 20.25 29.84 -16.91
N ILE A 1005 21.16 29.24 -16.13
CA ILE A 1005 20.81 28.49 -14.92
C ILE A 1005 20.11 29.42 -13.91
N LEU A 1006 20.60 30.65 -13.72
CA LEU A 1006 19.93 31.67 -12.89
C LEU A 1006 18.56 32.07 -13.44
N ASP A 1007 18.39 32.26 -14.75
CA ASP A 1007 17.08 32.58 -15.36
C ASP A 1007 16.07 31.43 -15.20
N LEU A 1008 16.51 30.17 -15.37
CA LEU A 1008 15.71 28.97 -15.13
C LEU A 1008 15.32 28.83 -13.65
N MET A 1009 16.27 29.05 -12.73
CA MET A 1009 16.01 29.01 -11.29
C MET A 1009 15.05 30.13 -10.87
N ALA A 1010 15.19 31.35 -11.39
CA ALA A 1010 14.23 32.43 -11.16
C ALA A 1010 12.83 32.09 -11.69
N TYR A 1011 12.72 31.48 -12.87
CA TYR A 1011 11.45 30.99 -13.41
C TYR A 1011 10.78 29.97 -12.50
N LEU A 1012 11.52 28.98 -12.00
CA LEU A 1012 11.01 27.97 -11.06
C LEU A 1012 10.64 28.56 -9.69
N LEU A 1013 11.49 29.43 -9.13
CA LEU A 1013 11.31 30.01 -7.79
C LEU A 1013 10.22 31.09 -7.73
N SER A 1014 10.01 31.84 -8.82
CA SER A 1014 8.89 32.79 -8.95
C SER A 1014 7.52 32.12 -9.13
N LYS A 1015 7.46 30.78 -9.23
CA LYS A 1015 6.23 30.02 -9.54
C LYS A 1015 5.59 30.42 -10.89
N GLY A 1016 6.39 30.95 -11.82
CA GLY A 1016 5.91 31.48 -13.10
C GLY A 1016 5.32 32.90 -13.01
N ASN A 1017 5.51 33.62 -11.91
CA ASN A 1017 5.09 35.02 -11.79
C ASN A 1017 6.08 35.97 -12.48
N LYS A 1018 5.75 36.45 -13.68
CA LYS A 1018 6.57 37.44 -14.41
C LYS A 1018 6.72 38.79 -13.69
N GLU A 1019 5.85 39.08 -12.71
CA GLU A 1019 5.90 40.29 -11.88
C GLU A 1019 6.74 40.13 -10.60
N ASP A 1020 7.42 39.00 -10.41
CA ASP A 1020 8.29 38.72 -9.25
C ASP A 1020 9.53 39.65 -9.21
N PRO A 1021 10.00 40.08 -8.02
CA PRO A 1021 11.20 40.90 -7.88
C PRO A 1021 12.47 40.34 -8.55
N MET A 1022 12.60 39.03 -8.76
CA MET A 1022 13.74 38.45 -9.47
C MET A 1022 13.86 38.93 -10.93
N PHE A 1023 12.77 39.39 -11.57
CA PHE A 1023 12.76 39.85 -12.97
C PHE A 1023 12.77 41.38 -13.12
N LYS A 1024 12.94 42.15 -12.04
CA LYS A 1024 12.75 43.61 -11.99
C LYS A 1024 14.02 44.40 -11.69
#